data_AF-A0A0Q6RI99-F1
#
_entry.id   AF-A0A0Q6RI99-F1
#
_cell.length_a   1.000
_cell.length_b   1.000
_cell.length_c   1.000
_cell.angle_alpha   90.00
_cell.angle_beta   90.00
_cell.angle_gamma   90.00
#
_symmetry.space_group_name_H-M   'P 1'
#
loop_
_entity.id
_entity.type
_entity.pdbx_description
1 polymer ?
#
loop_
_entity_poly.entity_id
_entity_poly.type
_entity_poly.pdbx_seq_one_letter_code
_entity_poly.pdbx_strand_id
1 'polypeptide(L)'
;MAIKASIYHLTHYKYDKPVRLGPQVIRLKPAAHSKTKVISHSLKVTPENHFVTLQQDPYGNYLSRYVFPDPVTELKIEVDLVADMTVYNPFDFFIEEEAEIFPFTYPEDIRDDLKIYMQPEPVSPALQTYLDGIDRTPTRTIDFIVGLNARLQQTVNYVIRMEPGVQTPEETLALALGSCRDSSWLLVQILRNLGLAARFVSGYLIQLAPDLKALDGPSGTEVDFTDLHAWCEVYIPGAGWVGLDPTSGLLTGESHIPLAATPHYRNAAPISGGLYGDANTTFDFDMKVARVAEHPRITKPFSEESWQALNALGEHVDTVLNDADVRLTMGGEPTFVSIDDFESEEWNTGAVGPTKRDKADELIRRLRERFAPGGFLHYGQGKWYPGESLPRWTFSLYWRKDGKPIWHDPALIAAEGQNTAVTEKHAADLLAGIAAALEIEPDMIIPAFEDPAEWIIKEGSLPENVDPSNSKLESAEERARIAKVFERGLTTATGYILPVQAWNAKADGRRWISEKWKTRRGKIFLIPGDSPIGFRMPLGTLPYVPPSQYPYIHQADPSIPRGPLPDYSAPSGTLAQASRRSSEPQQDRNEQTIAGSPDDIRGAVRTAMSVEPRDGRLCVFMPPVERIEDYLDLVAAAEKAAADLGLPVHIEGYSPPQDERINIMRVAPDPGVIEVNIHPASNWADCVAITTAIYEEARLTRLGADKFMIDGRHTGTGGGNHVVVGGDNPGNSPFLRRPDLLKSLVLHWQRHPSMSYLFSGMFIGPTSQAPRVDEARHDTLYELEIAMAQVPPPGAGQQPLPWMVDRLFRNLLTDVTGNTHRSEICIDKLFSPDGPTGRLGLVEFRGFEMPPNARMSLAQQLMVRALIARYWQNPGEGKLVRWGTTLHDRFMLPHYVWQDFLDVLNDLRANGFDIRPEWFEAQLEFRFPFCGEVEYGGAKLELRQALEPWHVMGEEGAIGGTVRYVDSSVERLQVKLETANPERYTVACNGRALPLTKTGFNGVSVAGVRYKAWQPASGLHPNLPVNTPLTFDIYDTWSKRSIGGCIYHVAHPGGRNYDTFPVNGNEAEARRLARFEPWGHTAGAFALAPEAPSAEFPLTLDLRRPAGM
;
A
#
# COMPACT_ATOMS: atom_id res chain seq x y z
N MET A 1 -8.92 -0.44 17.21
CA MET A 1 -10.06 -0.79 18.09
C MET A 1 -11.21 -1.30 17.22
N ALA A 2 -11.94 -2.31 17.67
CA ALA A 2 -12.97 -2.98 16.87
C ALA A 2 -14.29 -2.19 16.78
N ILE A 3 -15.13 -2.59 15.82
CA ILE A 3 -16.49 -2.08 15.65
C ILE A 3 -17.35 -2.57 16.83
N LYS A 4 -18.18 -1.68 17.39
CA LYS A 4 -19.27 -2.08 18.28
C LYS A 4 -20.57 -2.10 17.50
N ALA A 5 -21.25 -3.24 17.48
CA ALA A 5 -22.51 -3.43 16.77
C ALA A 5 -23.66 -3.62 17.77
N SER A 6 -24.75 -2.88 17.59
CA SER A 6 -25.99 -3.10 18.34
C SER A 6 -26.93 -4.00 17.55
N ILE A 7 -27.53 -4.99 18.22
CA ILE A 7 -28.64 -5.80 17.70
C ILE A 7 -29.92 -5.37 18.41
N TYR A 8 -30.96 -5.09 17.62
CA TYR A 8 -32.34 -5.07 18.08
C TYR A 8 -33.06 -6.29 17.52
N HIS A 9 -33.69 -7.08 18.38
CA HIS A 9 -34.50 -8.24 17.99
C HIS A 9 -35.87 -8.17 18.64
N LEU A 10 -36.91 -8.19 17.82
CA LEU A 10 -38.30 -8.28 18.20
C LEU A 10 -38.91 -9.59 17.69
N THR A 11 -39.54 -10.33 18.60
CA THR A 11 -40.49 -11.40 18.28
C THR A 11 -41.86 -11.04 18.85
N HIS A 12 -42.90 -11.00 18.02
CA HIS A 12 -44.27 -10.62 18.42
C HIS A 12 -45.29 -11.64 17.94
N TYR A 13 -45.90 -12.34 18.90
CA TYR A 13 -47.07 -13.17 18.67
C TYR A 13 -48.32 -12.36 19.00
N LYS A 14 -49.28 -12.31 18.07
CA LYS A 14 -50.61 -11.73 18.28
C LYS A 14 -51.66 -12.81 18.12
N TYR A 15 -52.61 -12.84 19.04
CA TYR A 15 -53.68 -13.81 19.09
C TYR A 15 -55.00 -13.10 18.80
N ASP A 16 -55.81 -13.64 17.89
CA ASP A 16 -57.13 -13.09 17.56
C ASP A 16 -58.12 -13.17 18.74
N LYS A 17 -57.83 -14.02 19.74
CA LYS A 17 -58.60 -14.22 20.96
C LYS A 17 -57.66 -14.37 22.17
N PRO A 18 -58.10 -14.06 23.40
CA PRO A 18 -57.29 -14.30 24.59
C PRO A 18 -56.92 -15.79 24.76
N VAL A 19 -55.63 -16.07 24.90
CA VAL A 19 -55.09 -17.42 25.13
C VAL A 19 -54.40 -17.51 26.49
N ARG A 20 -54.34 -18.70 27.08
CA ARG A 20 -53.49 -18.94 28.26
C ARG A 20 -52.13 -19.44 27.79
N LEU A 21 -51.08 -18.68 28.11
CA LEU A 21 -49.72 -19.13 27.89
C LEU A 21 -49.33 -20.11 29.00
N GLY A 22 -48.83 -21.28 28.61
CA GLY A 22 -48.02 -22.10 29.51
C GLY A 22 -46.70 -21.39 29.84
N PRO A 23 -45.87 -21.99 30.70
CA PRO A 23 -44.54 -21.44 30.97
C PRO A 23 -43.73 -21.26 29.68
N GLN A 24 -43.27 -20.03 29.44
CA GLN A 24 -42.43 -19.68 28.30
C GLN A 24 -40.97 -19.67 28.74
N VAL A 25 -40.12 -20.35 28.01
CA VAL A 25 -38.66 -20.39 28.21
C VAL A 25 -38.01 -19.62 27.07
N ILE A 26 -37.24 -18.60 27.43
CA ILE A 26 -36.54 -17.70 26.50
C ILE A 26 -35.03 -17.83 26.70
N ARG A 27 -34.32 -18.18 25.63
CA ARG A 27 -32.86 -18.39 25.55
C ARG A 27 -32.20 -17.33 24.66
N LEU A 28 -32.54 -16.06 24.86
CA LEU A 28 -32.02 -14.94 24.05
C LEU A 28 -30.95 -14.11 24.80
N LYS A 29 -30.36 -14.70 25.85
CA LYS A 29 -29.20 -14.13 26.54
C LYS A 29 -27.93 -14.83 26.02
N PRO A 30 -26.91 -14.07 25.57
CA PRO A 30 -25.62 -14.62 25.16
C PRO A 30 -25.02 -15.57 26.20
N ALA A 31 -24.48 -16.68 25.72
CA ALA A 31 -23.91 -17.73 26.54
C ALA A 31 -22.60 -17.26 27.19
N ALA A 32 -22.30 -17.80 28.37
CA ALA A 32 -21.10 -17.44 29.14
C ALA A 32 -19.77 -17.73 28.39
N HIS A 33 -19.79 -18.70 27.48
CA HIS A 33 -18.64 -19.13 26.68
C HIS A 33 -18.51 -18.36 25.34
N SER A 34 -19.34 -17.34 25.10
CA SER A 34 -19.22 -16.49 23.93
C SER A 34 -17.83 -15.83 23.88
N LYS A 35 -17.11 -16.03 22.78
CA LYS A 35 -15.85 -15.30 22.53
C LYS A 35 -16.10 -13.82 22.23
N THR A 36 -17.22 -13.51 21.59
CA THR A 36 -17.69 -12.13 21.38
C THR A 36 -18.11 -11.52 22.71
N LYS A 37 -17.45 -10.42 23.10
CA LYS A 37 -17.74 -9.72 24.35
C LYS A 37 -19.04 -8.91 24.19
N VAL A 38 -20.02 -9.22 25.03
CA VAL A 38 -21.30 -8.49 25.07
C VAL A 38 -21.21 -7.39 26.10
N ILE A 39 -21.27 -6.14 25.63
CA ILE A 39 -21.08 -4.92 26.43
C ILE A 39 -22.35 -4.58 27.21
N SER A 40 -23.51 -4.69 26.55
CA SER A 40 -24.81 -4.47 27.16
C SER A 40 -25.83 -5.46 26.61
N HIS A 41 -26.80 -5.84 27.44
CA HIS A 41 -27.91 -6.72 27.07
C HIS A 41 -29.16 -6.33 27.85
N SER A 42 -30.29 -6.29 27.15
CA SER A 42 -31.63 -6.06 27.70
C SER A 42 -32.59 -7.09 27.11
N LEU A 43 -33.47 -7.63 27.95
CA LEU A 43 -34.57 -8.51 27.55
C LEU A 43 -35.85 -7.98 28.18
N LYS A 44 -36.78 -7.50 27.36
CA LYS A 44 -38.10 -7.02 27.77
C LYS A 44 -39.18 -7.94 27.23
N VAL A 45 -40.08 -8.39 28.10
CA VAL A 45 -41.20 -9.26 27.73
C VAL A 45 -42.50 -8.60 28.16
N THR A 46 -43.48 -8.59 27.27
CA THR A 46 -44.83 -8.10 27.54
C THR A 46 -45.87 -9.17 27.16
N PRO A 47 -47.01 -9.26 27.89
CA PRO A 47 -47.55 -8.31 28.86
C PRO A 47 -46.81 -8.21 30.21
N GLU A 48 -46.90 -7.08 30.90
CA GLU A 48 -46.11 -6.78 32.12
C GLU A 48 -46.47 -7.64 33.33
N ASN A 49 -47.72 -8.14 33.43
CA ASN A 49 -48.14 -9.00 34.52
C ASN A 49 -47.63 -10.45 34.29
N HIS A 50 -46.43 -10.74 34.76
CA HIS A 50 -45.83 -12.07 34.70
C HIS A 50 -44.86 -12.32 35.86
N PHE A 51 -44.54 -13.59 36.09
CA PHE A 51 -43.44 -14.00 36.96
C PHE A 51 -42.25 -14.43 36.12
N VAL A 52 -41.05 -13.94 36.44
CA VAL A 52 -39.80 -14.32 35.77
C VAL A 52 -38.89 -15.07 36.74
N THR A 53 -38.25 -16.13 36.24
CA THR A 53 -37.18 -16.84 36.96
C THR A 53 -36.00 -17.04 36.01
N LEU A 54 -34.82 -16.57 36.41
CA LEU A 54 -33.58 -16.82 35.69
C LEU A 54 -33.02 -18.17 36.13
N GLN A 55 -32.65 -19.00 35.16
CA GLN A 55 -32.16 -20.36 35.39
C GLN A 55 -30.99 -20.69 34.45
N GLN A 56 -30.33 -21.79 34.74
CA GLN A 56 -29.35 -22.42 33.86
C GLN A 56 -29.84 -23.83 33.53
N ASP A 57 -29.72 -24.25 32.27
CA ASP A 57 -30.04 -25.62 31.86
C ASP A 57 -28.90 -26.61 32.22
N PRO A 58 -29.12 -27.94 32.10
CA PRO A 58 -28.07 -28.92 32.38
C PRO A 58 -26.81 -28.82 31.53
N TYR A 59 -26.82 -28.03 30.45
CA TYR A 59 -25.70 -27.84 29.53
C TYR A 59 -24.97 -26.51 29.78
N GLY A 60 -25.41 -25.74 30.77
CA GLY A 60 -24.80 -24.48 31.16
C GLY A 60 -25.35 -23.25 30.45
N ASN A 61 -26.42 -23.37 29.65
CA ASN A 61 -27.01 -22.23 28.93
C ASN A 61 -27.90 -21.38 29.84
N TYR A 62 -27.89 -20.07 29.64
CA TYR A 62 -28.78 -19.15 30.34
C TYR A 62 -30.19 -19.20 29.75
N LEU A 63 -31.20 -19.33 30.62
CA LEU A 63 -32.60 -19.21 30.22
C LEU A 63 -33.40 -18.38 31.21
N SER A 64 -34.47 -17.79 30.71
CA SER A 64 -35.45 -17.05 31.50
C SER A 64 -36.81 -17.70 31.32
N ARG A 65 -37.45 -18.05 32.44
CA ARG A 65 -38.75 -18.71 32.46
C ARG A 65 -39.82 -17.71 32.88
N TYR A 66 -40.76 -17.43 31.98
CA TYR A 66 -41.88 -16.51 32.16
C TYR A 66 -43.18 -17.29 32.38
N VAL A 67 -43.94 -16.91 33.40
CA VAL A 67 -45.27 -17.46 33.69
C VAL A 67 -46.28 -16.34 33.74
N PHE A 68 -47.31 -16.43 32.90
CA PHE A 68 -48.37 -15.42 32.80
C PHE A 68 -49.61 -15.93 33.55
N PRO A 69 -50.11 -15.21 34.57
CA PRO A 69 -51.29 -15.61 35.33
C PRO A 69 -52.59 -15.37 34.54
N ASP A 70 -52.63 -14.35 33.70
CA ASP A 70 -53.83 -13.91 32.98
C ASP A 70 -53.81 -14.38 31.51
N PRO A 71 -54.99 -14.59 30.90
CA PRO A 71 -55.09 -14.73 29.44
C PRO A 71 -54.55 -13.49 28.72
N VAL A 72 -53.85 -13.71 27.61
CA VAL A 72 -53.20 -12.64 26.84
C VAL A 72 -53.66 -12.64 25.38
N THR A 73 -53.65 -11.48 24.74
CA THR A 73 -53.88 -11.33 23.30
C THR A 73 -52.60 -11.11 22.52
N GLU A 74 -51.46 -10.96 23.20
CA GLU A 74 -50.15 -10.87 22.58
C GLU A 74 -49.05 -11.40 23.50
N LEU A 75 -47.94 -11.81 22.91
CA LEU A 75 -46.66 -12.06 23.57
C LEU A 75 -45.58 -11.36 22.75
N LYS A 76 -44.94 -10.34 23.32
CA LYS A 76 -43.91 -9.56 22.64
C LYS A 76 -42.61 -9.63 23.43
N ILE A 77 -41.55 -10.05 22.75
CA ILE A 77 -40.21 -10.28 23.30
C ILE A 77 -39.25 -9.36 22.54
N GLU A 78 -38.60 -8.47 23.28
CA GLU A 78 -37.69 -7.45 22.76
C GLU A 78 -36.31 -7.64 23.39
N VAL A 79 -35.29 -7.74 22.54
CA VAL A 79 -33.88 -7.83 22.92
C VAL A 79 -33.12 -6.66 22.32
N ASP A 80 -32.30 -6.03 23.15
CA ASP A 80 -31.32 -5.02 22.74
C ASP A 80 -29.95 -5.45 23.27
N LEU A 81 -28.96 -5.57 22.40
CA LEU A 81 -27.61 -6.00 22.78
C LEU A 81 -26.54 -5.22 22.04
N VAL A 82 -25.40 -4.96 22.68
CA VAL A 82 -24.22 -4.37 22.03
C VAL A 82 -23.07 -5.37 22.11
N ALA A 83 -22.56 -5.77 20.95
CA ALA A 83 -21.46 -6.71 20.79
C ALA A 83 -20.17 -5.99 20.36
N ASP A 84 -19.05 -6.44 20.92
CA ASP A 84 -17.70 -6.06 20.50
C ASP A 84 -17.24 -6.99 19.37
N MET A 85 -17.13 -6.46 18.15
CA MET A 85 -16.79 -7.21 16.94
C MET A 85 -15.27 -7.35 16.75
N THR A 86 -14.54 -7.48 17.84
CA THR A 86 -13.09 -7.71 17.82
C THR A 86 -12.79 -9.04 17.14
N VAL A 87 -12.04 -9.00 16.03
CA VAL A 87 -11.66 -10.19 15.27
C VAL A 87 -10.72 -11.05 16.12
N TYR A 88 -11.04 -12.33 16.23
CA TYR A 88 -10.12 -13.32 16.80
C TYR A 88 -9.83 -14.40 15.77
N ASN A 89 -8.67 -15.04 15.88
CA ASN A 89 -8.31 -16.14 15.00
C ASN A 89 -9.10 -17.39 15.41
N PRO A 90 -10.01 -17.93 14.56
CA PRO A 90 -10.79 -19.11 14.91
C PRO A 90 -9.95 -20.39 14.97
N PHE A 91 -8.68 -20.35 14.51
CA PHE A 91 -7.70 -21.44 14.58
C PHE A 91 -6.69 -21.29 15.72
N ASP A 92 -6.92 -20.36 16.66
CA ASP A 92 -6.01 -20.13 17.78
C ASP A 92 -6.27 -21.09 18.94
N PHE A 93 -5.78 -22.32 18.76
CA PHE A 93 -5.82 -23.39 19.75
C PHE A 93 -4.75 -24.44 19.44
N PHE A 94 -4.47 -25.30 20.41
CA PHE A 94 -3.64 -26.49 20.23
C PHE A 94 -4.50 -27.75 20.25
N ILE A 95 -4.11 -28.77 19.50
CA ILE A 95 -4.74 -30.09 19.52
C ILE A 95 -3.76 -31.03 20.23
N GLU A 96 -4.27 -31.89 21.12
CA GLU A 96 -3.43 -32.92 21.76
C GLU A 96 -2.91 -33.93 20.72
N GLU A 97 -1.72 -34.49 20.97
CA GLU A 97 -1.02 -35.38 20.02
C GLU A 97 -1.91 -36.54 19.55
N GLU A 98 -2.71 -37.14 20.46
CA GLU A 98 -3.57 -38.27 20.13
C GLU A 98 -4.75 -37.91 19.23
N ALA A 99 -5.10 -36.63 19.12
CA ALA A 99 -6.19 -36.12 18.30
C ALA A 99 -5.73 -35.31 17.07
N GLU A 100 -4.41 -35.20 16.84
CA GLU A 100 -3.87 -34.42 15.72
C GLU A 100 -4.28 -35.00 14.36
N ILE A 101 -4.41 -36.33 14.26
CA ILE A 101 -4.74 -37.06 13.04
C ILE A 101 -6.09 -37.78 13.18
N PHE A 102 -7.02 -37.50 12.27
CA PHE A 102 -8.28 -38.22 12.17
C PHE A 102 -8.10 -39.50 11.36
N PRO A 103 -8.73 -40.64 11.74
CA PRO A 103 -9.58 -40.83 12.91
C PRO A 103 -8.81 -41.05 14.22
N PHE A 104 -9.32 -40.51 15.32
CA PHE A 104 -8.80 -40.71 16.67
C PHE A 104 -9.88 -41.25 17.62
N THR A 105 -9.47 -41.68 18.82
CA THR A 105 -10.39 -42.09 19.89
C THR A 105 -10.26 -41.15 21.08
N TYR A 106 -11.38 -40.71 21.66
CA TYR A 106 -11.35 -39.87 22.86
C TYR A 106 -10.67 -40.59 24.04
N PRO A 107 -9.86 -39.85 24.84
CA PRO A 107 -9.32 -40.32 26.12
C PRO A 107 -10.41 -40.91 27.03
N GLU A 108 -10.05 -41.94 27.81
CA GLU A 108 -11.01 -42.71 28.62
C GLU A 108 -11.67 -41.86 29.71
N ASP A 109 -10.94 -40.90 30.27
CA ASP A 109 -11.36 -40.01 31.35
C ASP A 109 -12.46 -39.01 30.94
N ILE A 110 -12.53 -38.62 29.66
CA ILE A 110 -13.55 -37.68 29.15
C ILE A 110 -14.64 -38.34 28.30
N ARG A 111 -14.47 -39.62 27.92
CA ARG A 111 -15.38 -40.31 26.99
C ARG A 111 -16.81 -40.41 27.52
N ASP A 112 -16.96 -40.75 28.80
CA ASP A 112 -18.29 -40.89 29.42
C ASP A 112 -18.99 -39.53 29.57
N ASP A 113 -18.25 -38.47 29.85
CA ASP A 113 -18.76 -37.10 29.93
C ASP A 113 -19.24 -36.59 28.55
N LEU A 114 -18.58 -37.02 27.47
CA LEU A 114 -18.93 -36.65 26.09
C LEU A 114 -20.03 -37.53 25.47
N LYS A 115 -20.45 -38.61 26.13
CA LYS A 115 -21.33 -39.64 25.57
C LYS A 115 -22.62 -39.09 24.96
N ILE A 116 -23.26 -38.11 25.61
CA ILE A 116 -24.51 -37.49 25.12
C ILE A 116 -24.32 -36.72 23.81
N TYR A 117 -23.10 -36.26 23.53
CA TYR A 117 -22.73 -35.53 22.32
C TYR A 117 -22.23 -36.44 21.20
N MET A 118 -21.98 -37.72 21.49
CA MET A 118 -21.49 -38.71 20.52
C MET A 118 -22.60 -39.60 19.97
N GLN A 119 -23.78 -39.64 20.60
CA GLN A 119 -24.86 -40.57 20.22
C GLN A 119 -25.63 -40.08 18.96
N PRO A 120 -25.50 -40.74 17.79
CA PRO A 120 -26.24 -40.37 16.59
C PRO A 120 -27.70 -40.84 16.65
N GLU A 121 -28.57 -40.20 15.87
CA GLU A 121 -29.88 -40.74 15.51
C GLU A 121 -29.72 -41.93 14.54
N PRO A 122 -30.74 -42.81 14.40
CA PRO A 122 -30.69 -43.90 13.43
C PRO A 122 -30.35 -43.41 12.03
N VAL A 123 -29.32 -44.01 11.42
CA VAL A 123 -28.83 -43.61 10.09
C VAL A 123 -29.87 -43.91 9.01
N SER A 124 -30.17 -42.91 8.20
CA SER A 124 -31.09 -43.02 7.06
C SER A 124 -30.33 -43.35 5.75
N PRO A 125 -31.01 -43.82 4.69
CA PRO A 125 -30.34 -44.21 3.44
C PRO A 125 -29.53 -43.10 2.75
N ALA A 126 -30.05 -41.86 2.70
CA ALA A 126 -29.31 -40.75 2.10
C ALA A 126 -28.09 -40.36 2.94
N LEU A 127 -28.24 -40.39 4.28
CA LEU A 127 -27.12 -40.13 5.20
C LEU A 127 -26.05 -41.21 5.10
N GLN A 128 -26.43 -42.49 5.00
CA GLN A 128 -25.49 -43.58 4.79
C GLN A 128 -24.70 -43.38 3.48
N THR A 129 -25.40 -43.05 2.39
CA THR A 129 -24.77 -42.77 1.09
C THR A 129 -23.76 -41.62 1.18
N TYR A 130 -24.11 -40.55 1.91
CA TYR A 130 -23.20 -39.43 2.14
C TYR A 130 -21.97 -39.85 2.96
N LEU A 131 -22.18 -40.60 4.05
CA LEU A 131 -21.12 -41.10 4.94
C LEU A 131 -20.16 -42.08 4.24
N ASP A 132 -20.65 -42.87 3.29
CA ASP A 132 -19.85 -43.81 2.49
C ASP A 132 -18.93 -43.08 1.51
N GLY A 133 -19.32 -41.86 1.10
CA GLY A 133 -18.52 -41.01 0.22
C GLY A 133 -17.47 -40.16 0.93
N ILE A 134 -17.33 -40.23 2.26
CA ILE A 134 -16.33 -39.48 3.04
C ILE A 134 -15.02 -40.28 3.07
N ASP A 135 -13.94 -39.68 2.58
CA ASP A 135 -12.59 -40.24 2.72
C ASP A 135 -12.14 -40.19 4.19
N ARG A 136 -11.74 -41.33 4.73
CA ARG A 136 -11.30 -41.50 6.13
C ARG A 136 -9.81 -41.84 6.22
N THR A 137 -9.07 -41.61 5.13
CA THR A 137 -7.62 -41.73 5.10
C THR A 137 -7.02 -40.79 6.16
N PRO A 138 -6.02 -41.26 6.94
CA PRO A 138 -5.39 -40.44 7.97
C PRO A 138 -4.96 -39.07 7.46
N THR A 139 -5.50 -38.02 8.06
CA THR A 139 -5.17 -36.62 7.75
C THR A 139 -5.28 -35.78 9.02
N ARG A 140 -4.78 -34.55 8.99
CA ARG A 140 -4.88 -33.64 10.15
C ARG A 140 -6.36 -33.41 10.47
N THR A 141 -6.73 -33.59 11.75
CA THR A 141 -8.12 -33.51 12.20
C THR A 141 -8.78 -32.18 11.83
N ILE A 142 -8.03 -31.08 11.90
CA ILE A 142 -8.53 -29.75 11.52
C ILE A 142 -8.85 -29.66 10.02
N ASP A 143 -7.97 -30.16 9.16
CA ASP A 143 -8.15 -30.17 7.70
C ASP A 143 -9.34 -31.06 7.33
N PHE A 144 -9.52 -32.18 8.03
CA PHE A 144 -10.67 -33.06 7.87
C PHE A 144 -12.00 -32.36 8.19
N ILE A 145 -12.14 -31.72 9.36
CA ILE A 145 -13.41 -31.09 9.75
C ILE A 145 -13.72 -29.84 8.90
N VAL A 146 -12.69 -29.07 8.50
CA VAL A 146 -12.85 -27.92 7.59
C VAL A 146 -13.29 -28.41 6.21
N GLY A 147 -12.64 -29.45 5.67
CA GLY A 147 -13.02 -30.05 4.39
C GLY A 147 -14.44 -30.63 4.41
N LEU A 148 -14.85 -31.27 5.51
CA LEU A 148 -16.20 -31.78 5.69
C LEU A 148 -17.25 -30.66 5.72
N ASN A 149 -16.96 -29.57 6.43
CA ASN A 149 -17.84 -28.40 6.51
C ASN A 149 -18.02 -27.74 5.14
N ALA A 150 -16.92 -27.51 4.42
CA ALA A 150 -16.93 -26.95 3.07
C ALA A 150 -17.69 -27.84 2.08
N ARG A 151 -17.48 -29.17 2.13
CA ARG A 151 -18.22 -30.12 1.30
C ARG A 151 -19.72 -30.07 1.55
N LEU A 152 -20.13 -29.97 2.81
CA LEU A 152 -21.55 -29.91 3.15
C LEU A 152 -22.20 -28.62 2.63
N GLN A 153 -21.49 -27.49 2.76
CA GLN A 153 -21.90 -26.20 2.19
C GLN A 153 -22.09 -26.27 0.68
N GLN A 154 -21.19 -26.96 -0.04
CA GLN A 154 -21.30 -27.16 -1.49
C GLN A 154 -22.43 -28.14 -1.89
N THR A 155 -22.87 -28.99 -0.97
CA THR A 155 -23.89 -30.02 -1.21
C THR A 155 -25.31 -29.50 -0.98
N VAL A 156 -25.51 -28.60 -0.01
CA VAL A 156 -26.84 -28.13 0.43
C VAL A 156 -27.02 -26.65 0.09
N ASN A 157 -27.94 -26.35 -0.82
CA ASN A 157 -28.30 -24.96 -1.13
C ASN A 157 -29.01 -24.30 0.07
N TYR A 158 -28.71 -23.03 0.32
CA TYR A 158 -29.30 -22.29 1.43
C TYR A 158 -30.66 -21.66 1.06
N VAL A 159 -31.65 -21.78 1.95
CA VAL A 159 -32.95 -21.10 1.85
C VAL A 159 -33.45 -20.64 3.22
N ILE A 160 -34.13 -19.49 3.26
CA ILE A 160 -34.82 -19.01 4.45
C ILE A 160 -36.17 -19.73 4.57
N ARG A 161 -36.43 -20.31 5.75
CA ARG A 161 -37.65 -21.11 6.00
C ARG A 161 -38.45 -20.56 7.16
N MET A 162 -39.73 -20.31 6.92
CA MET A 162 -40.68 -19.86 7.94
C MET A 162 -41.41 -21.01 8.63
N GLU A 163 -41.35 -22.24 8.07
CA GLU A 163 -42.01 -23.39 8.68
C GLU A 163 -41.36 -23.74 10.03
N PRO A 164 -42.12 -24.21 11.02
CA PRO A 164 -41.56 -24.65 12.28
C PRO A 164 -40.81 -25.99 12.14
N GLY A 165 -39.82 -26.21 13.00
CA GLY A 165 -39.07 -27.47 13.09
C GLY A 165 -37.76 -27.49 12.29
N VAL A 166 -37.04 -28.61 12.38
CA VAL A 166 -35.76 -28.84 11.69
C VAL A 166 -35.95 -30.05 10.76
N GLN A 167 -35.49 -29.95 9.51
CA GLN A 167 -35.48 -31.08 8.58
C GLN A 167 -34.61 -32.20 9.13
N THR A 168 -35.05 -33.44 8.90
CA THR A 168 -34.23 -34.62 9.19
C THR A 168 -33.03 -34.68 8.22
N PRO A 169 -31.92 -35.34 8.61
CA PRO A 169 -30.78 -35.55 7.72
C PRO A 169 -31.17 -36.13 6.34
N GLU A 170 -32.14 -37.04 6.31
CA GLU A 170 -32.70 -37.63 5.08
C GLU A 170 -33.32 -36.56 4.19
N GLU A 171 -34.18 -35.70 4.74
CA GLU A 171 -34.88 -34.65 3.99
C GLU A 171 -33.89 -33.62 3.45
N THR A 172 -32.95 -33.15 4.28
CA THR A 172 -31.96 -32.13 3.88
C THR A 172 -31.10 -32.64 2.72
N LEU A 173 -30.63 -33.89 2.78
CA LEU A 173 -29.81 -34.50 1.72
C LEU A 173 -30.63 -34.82 0.47
N ALA A 174 -31.86 -35.32 0.61
CA ALA A 174 -32.72 -35.64 -0.53
C ALA A 174 -33.16 -34.40 -1.31
N LEU A 175 -33.39 -33.29 -0.61
CA LEU A 175 -33.75 -32.00 -1.22
C LEU A 175 -32.54 -31.23 -1.72
N ALA A 176 -31.34 -31.48 -1.18
CA ALA A 176 -30.15 -30.65 -1.36
C ALA A 176 -30.43 -29.15 -1.12
N LEU A 177 -31.31 -28.86 -0.16
CA LEU A 177 -31.83 -27.53 0.14
C LEU A 177 -32.24 -27.46 1.62
N GLY A 178 -31.74 -26.46 2.36
CA GLY A 178 -32.02 -26.32 3.78
C GLY A 178 -31.73 -24.92 4.34
N SER A 179 -32.25 -24.64 5.53
CA SER A 179 -31.93 -23.44 6.33
C SER A 179 -30.76 -23.71 7.28
N CYS A 180 -30.26 -22.68 7.99
CA CYS A 180 -29.11 -22.81 8.89
C CYS A 180 -29.26 -23.91 9.95
N ARG A 181 -30.46 -24.06 10.51
CA ARG A 181 -30.79 -25.13 11.48
C ARG A 181 -30.79 -26.54 10.85
N ASP A 182 -31.12 -26.66 9.57
CA ASP A 182 -31.20 -27.94 8.88
C ASP A 182 -29.79 -28.46 8.57
N SER A 183 -28.95 -27.63 7.97
CA SER A 183 -27.54 -27.97 7.66
C SER A 183 -26.72 -28.21 8.94
N SER A 184 -26.96 -27.44 10.00
CA SER A 184 -26.27 -27.61 11.28
C SER A 184 -26.64 -28.91 11.97
N TRP A 185 -27.92 -29.31 11.95
CA TRP A 185 -28.31 -30.60 12.51
C TRP A 185 -27.76 -31.77 11.70
N LEU A 186 -27.75 -31.66 10.38
CA LEU A 186 -27.12 -32.65 9.50
C LEU A 186 -25.63 -32.80 9.81
N LEU A 187 -24.89 -31.70 9.99
CA LEU A 187 -23.47 -31.76 10.36
C LEU A 187 -23.24 -32.42 11.72
N VAL A 188 -24.06 -32.11 12.74
CA VAL A 188 -24.02 -32.79 14.05
C VAL A 188 -24.17 -34.30 13.88
N GLN A 189 -25.13 -34.74 13.07
CA GLN A 189 -25.37 -36.18 12.84
C GLN A 189 -24.24 -36.85 12.07
N ILE A 190 -23.65 -36.16 11.07
CA ILE A 190 -22.49 -36.67 10.33
C ILE A 190 -21.31 -36.88 11.29
N LEU A 191 -20.95 -35.86 12.08
CA LEU A 191 -19.82 -35.93 13.01
C LEU A 191 -19.98 -37.03 14.05
N ARG A 192 -21.20 -37.21 14.60
CA ARG A 192 -21.50 -38.30 15.54
C ARG A 192 -21.32 -39.68 14.93
N ASN A 193 -21.75 -39.87 13.68
CA ASN A 193 -21.55 -41.12 12.95
C ASN A 193 -20.07 -41.37 12.58
N LEU A 194 -19.24 -40.33 12.60
CA LEU A 194 -17.79 -40.42 12.46
C LEU A 194 -17.06 -40.61 13.80
N GLY A 195 -17.79 -40.74 14.91
CA GLY A 195 -17.23 -40.95 16.24
C GLY A 195 -16.78 -39.67 16.95
N LEU A 196 -17.16 -38.49 16.45
CA LEU A 196 -16.82 -37.20 17.05
C LEU A 196 -17.99 -36.65 17.88
N ALA A 197 -17.67 -36.11 19.06
CA ALA A 197 -18.63 -35.45 19.93
C ALA A 197 -19.04 -34.10 19.31
N ALA A 198 -20.33 -33.94 19.01
CA ALA A 198 -20.87 -32.74 18.36
C ALA A 198 -22.14 -32.24 19.05
N ARG A 199 -22.33 -30.91 19.04
CA ARG A 199 -23.50 -30.23 19.61
C ARG A 199 -24.07 -29.18 18.67
N PHE A 200 -25.38 -28.95 18.81
CA PHE A 200 -26.11 -27.94 18.05
C PHE A 200 -26.12 -26.62 18.80
N VAL A 201 -25.79 -25.53 18.11
CA VAL A 201 -25.75 -24.19 18.69
C VAL A 201 -26.76 -23.29 18.01
N SER A 202 -27.54 -22.56 18.81
CA SER A 202 -28.40 -21.48 18.35
C SER A 202 -27.87 -20.16 18.89
N GLY A 203 -27.84 -19.13 18.04
CA GLY A 203 -27.24 -17.85 18.37
C GLY A 203 -27.70 -16.70 17.48
N TYR A 204 -27.02 -15.58 17.58
CA TYR A 204 -27.10 -14.51 16.58
C TYR A 204 -25.92 -14.61 15.62
N LEU A 205 -26.16 -14.26 14.36
CA LEU A 205 -25.12 -13.95 13.39
C LEU A 205 -25.20 -12.47 13.05
N ILE A 206 -24.07 -11.78 13.11
CA ILE A 206 -23.91 -10.42 12.57
C ILE A 206 -23.08 -10.52 11.30
N GLN A 207 -23.55 -9.94 10.20
CA GLN A 207 -22.71 -9.77 9.01
C GLN A 207 -22.66 -8.29 8.66
N LEU A 208 -21.46 -7.72 8.77
CA LEU A 208 -21.20 -6.34 8.39
C LEU A 208 -20.71 -6.28 6.95
N ALA A 209 -21.20 -5.30 6.19
CA ALA A 209 -20.70 -5.03 4.85
C ALA A 209 -19.20 -4.66 4.91
N PRO A 210 -18.34 -5.35 4.14
CA PRO A 210 -16.92 -5.05 4.14
C PRO A 210 -16.65 -3.68 3.51
N ASP A 211 -15.58 -3.01 3.97
CA ASP A 211 -15.21 -1.68 3.46
C ASP A 211 -14.75 -1.72 1.99
N LEU A 212 -14.16 -2.85 1.55
CA LEU A 212 -13.65 -3.05 0.21
C LEU A 212 -14.19 -4.37 -0.35
N LYS A 213 -14.66 -4.34 -1.60
CA LYS A 213 -15.03 -5.56 -2.33
C LYS A 213 -13.78 -6.39 -2.63
N ALA A 214 -13.89 -7.70 -2.46
CA ALA A 214 -12.79 -8.61 -2.76
C ALA A 214 -12.53 -8.63 -4.27
N LEU A 215 -11.26 -8.76 -4.67
CA LEU A 215 -10.89 -8.96 -6.08
C LEU A 215 -11.26 -10.37 -6.54
N ASP A 216 -11.08 -11.35 -5.66
CA ASP A 216 -11.43 -12.76 -5.89
C ASP A 216 -12.34 -13.26 -4.76
N GLY A 217 -13.21 -14.22 -5.09
CA GLY A 217 -14.12 -14.84 -4.12
C GLY A 217 -15.37 -14.00 -3.79
N PRO A 218 -16.23 -14.49 -2.88
CA PRO A 218 -17.44 -13.79 -2.49
C PRO A 218 -17.12 -12.53 -1.68
N SER A 219 -17.63 -11.38 -2.10
CA SER A 219 -17.36 -10.06 -1.49
C SER A 219 -18.12 -9.80 -0.18
N GLY A 220 -18.60 -10.84 0.51
CA GLY A 220 -19.44 -10.71 1.70
C GLY A 220 -20.83 -10.13 1.39
N THR A 221 -21.48 -9.55 2.39
CA THR A 221 -22.80 -8.92 2.26
C THR A 221 -22.69 -7.48 1.74
N GLU A 222 -23.67 -7.04 0.95
CA GLU A 222 -23.76 -5.63 0.47
C GLU A 222 -24.31 -4.67 1.53
N VAL A 223 -25.00 -5.19 2.55
CA VAL A 223 -25.59 -4.42 3.65
C VAL A 223 -25.30 -5.07 4.99
N ASP A 224 -25.22 -4.26 6.05
CA ASP A 224 -25.18 -4.77 7.41
C ASP A 224 -26.50 -5.49 7.72
N PHE A 225 -26.44 -6.75 8.16
CA PHE A 225 -27.62 -7.47 8.61
C PHE A 225 -27.32 -8.37 9.80
N THR A 226 -28.39 -8.82 10.46
CA THR A 226 -28.29 -9.76 11.57
C THR A 226 -29.52 -10.64 11.60
N ASP A 227 -29.32 -11.91 11.95
CA ASP A 227 -30.38 -12.90 12.06
C ASP A 227 -30.14 -13.84 13.24
N LEU A 228 -31.20 -14.53 13.66
CA LEU A 228 -31.05 -15.75 14.44
C LEU A 228 -30.43 -16.83 13.55
N HIS A 229 -29.35 -17.42 14.04
CA HIS A 229 -28.57 -18.39 13.29
C HIS A 229 -28.32 -19.66 14.08
N ALA A 230 -27.91 -20.71 13.38
CA ALA A 230 -27.53 -21.97 13.97
C ALA A 230 -26.27 -22.53 13.29
N TRP A 231 -25.44 -23.19 14.09
CA TRP A 231 -24.21 -23.85 13.65
C TRP A 231 -23.95 -25.13 14.47
N CYS A 232 -22.91 -25.86 14.09
CA CYS A 232 -22.45 -27.06 14.79
C CYS A 232 -21.18 -26.74 15.58
N GLU A 233 -21.00 -27.33 16.75
CA GLU A 233 -19.71 -27.35 17.44
C GLU A 233 -19.23 -28.79 17.63
N VAL A 234 -17.94 -29.04 17.40
CA VAL A 234 -17.28 -30.33 17.59
C VAL A 234 -16.24 -30.23 18.71
N TYR A 235 -16.19 -31.21 19.62
CA TYR A 235 -15.21 -31.23 20.70
C TYR A 235 -13.94 -31.97 20.26
N ILE A 236 -12.79 -31.30 20.31
CA ILE A 236 -11.48 -31.87 19.98
C ILE A 236 -10.57 -31.75 21.22
N PRO A 237 -9.91 -32.82 21.69
CA PRO A 237 -8.95 -32.74 22.80
C PRO A 237 -7.88 -31.67 22.55
N GLY A 238 -7.61 -30.85 23.57
CA GLY A 238 -6.73 -29.67 23.48
C GLY A 238 -7.46 -28.42 23.01
N ALA A 239 -8.19 -28.51 21.89
CA ALA A 239 -8.85 -27.34 21.29
C ALA A 239 -10.20 -26.97 21.94
N GLY A 240 -10.86 -27.94 22.59
CA GLY A 240 -12.19 -27.77 23.15
C GLY A 240 -13.28 -27.80 22.08
N TRP A 241 -14.35 -27.03 22.28
CA TRP A 241 -15.46 -26.91 21.32
C TRP A 241 -15.10 -25.96 20.18
N VAL A 242 -15.00 -26.50 18.96
CA VAL A 242 -14.70 -25.77 17.73
C VAL A 242 -15.99 -25.60 16.93
N GLY A 243 -16.35 -24.36 16.59
CA GLY A 243 -17.57 -24.06 15.84
C GLY A 243 -17.38 -24.11 14.33
N LEU A 244 -18.32 -24.77 13.66
CA LEU A 244 -18.40 -25.01 12.22
C LEU A 244 -19.76 -24.53 11.71
N ASP A 245 -19.76 -23.59 10.78
CA ASP A 245 -20.97 -23.10 10.13
C ASP A 245 -21.11 -23.74 8.74
N PRO A 246 -22.00 -24.75 8.58
CA PRO A 246 -22.17 -25.45 7.30
C PRO A 246 -22.94 -24.64 6.27
N THR A 247 -23.46 -23.46 6.60
CA THR A 247 -24.10 -22.57 5.63
C THR A 247 -23.08 -21.74 4.86
N SER A 248 -22.03 -21.29 5.54
CA SER A 248 -20.92 -20.53 4.96
C SER A 248 -19.73 -21.40 4.57
N GLY A 249 -19.60 -22.60 5.15
CA GLY A 249 -18.43 -23.46 4.99
C GLY A 249 -17.24 -23.02 5.83
N LEU A 250 -17.43 -22.03 6.72
CA LEU A 250 -16.37 -21.42 7.53
C LEU A 250 -16.42 -21.90 9.00
N LEU A 251 -15.32 -21.68 9.73
CA LEU A 251 -15.33 -21.73 11.19
C LEU A 251 -16.09 -20.52 11.75
N THR A 252 -16.65 -20.68 12.95
CA THR A 252 -17.35 -19.58 13.64
C THR A 252 -16.37 -18.53 14.15
N GLY A 253 -16.60 -17.27 13.79
CA GLY A 253 -15.81 -16.11 14.21
C GLY A 253 -16.53 -15.21 15.22
N GLU A 254 -16.01 -14.00 15.41
CA GLU A 254 -16.57 -12.95 16.28
C GLU A 254 -18.01 -12.56 15.94
N SER A 255 -18.41 -12.85 14.71
CA SER A 255 -19.75 -12.64 14.17
C SER A 255 -20.80 -13.64 14.69
N HIS A 256 -20.39 -14.77 15.29
CA HIS A 256 -21.26 -15.82 15.81
C HIS A 256 -21.41 -15.71 17.33
N ILE A 257 -22.55 -15.21 17.80
CA ILE A 257 -22.82 -14.99 19.24
C ILE A 257 -23.68 -16.15 19.77
N PRO A 258 -23.11 -17.15 20.47
CA PRO A 258 -23.87 -18.29 20.97
C PRO A 258 -24.87 -17.84 22.03
N LEU A 259 -26.10 -18.36 21.95
CA LEU A 259 -27.13 -18.19 22.97
C LEU A 259 -27.35 -19.50 23.73
N ALA A 260 -27.48 -20.62 23.02
CA ALA A 260 -27.65 -21.94 23.59
C ALA A 260 -26.93 -23.02 22.77
N ALA A 261 -26.07 -23.81 23.42
CA ALA A 261 -25.38 -24.96 22.85
C ALA A 261 -25.86 -26.25 23.54
N THR A 262 -26.40 -27.20 22.79
CA THR A 262 -27.06 -28.39 23.36
C THR A 262 -26.83 -29.66 22.52
N PRO A 263 -26.93 -30.86 23.11
CA PRO A 263 -26.83 -32.11 22.35
C PRO A 263 -27.96 -32.31 21.33
N HIS A 264 -29.07 -31.59 21.42
CA HIS A 264 -30.20 -31.77 20.51
C HIS A 264 -30.91 -30.44 20.24
N TYR A 265 -31.14 -30.11 18.97
CA TYR A 265 -31.72 -28.83 18.53
C TYR A 265 -32.99 -28.38 19.28
N ARG A 266 -33.83 -29.32 19.76
CA ARG A 266 -35.07 -29.01 20.51
C ARG A 266 -34.79 -28.27 21.82
N ASN A 267 -33.65 -28.54 22.45
CA ASN A 267 -33.23 -27.90 23.69
C ASN A 267 -32.60 -26.52 23.45
N ALA A 268 -32.18 -26.23 22.21
CA ALA A 268 -31.62 -24.94 21.80
C ALA A 268 -32.65 -23.97 21.21
N ALA A 269 -33.95 -24.32 21.21
CA ALA A 269 -35.00 -23.44 20.69
C ALA A 269 -34.95 -22.06 21.40
N PRO A 270 -34.85 -20.95 20.65
CA PRO A 270 -34.73 -19.61 21.24
C PRO A 270 -35.89 -19.25 22.16
N ILE A 271 -37.10 -19.66 21.77
CA ILE A 271 -38.33 -19.52 22.53
C ILE A 271 -39.05 -20.87 22.51
N SER A 272 -39.46 -21.36 23.67
CA SER A 272 -40.23 -22.60 23.80
C SER A 272 -41.25 -22.50 24.92
N GLY A 273 -42.48 -22.95 24.69
CA GLY A 273 -43.52 -22.92 25.70
C GLY A 273 -44.85 -23.43 25.16
N GLY A 274 -45.77 -23.75 26.06
CA GLY A 274 -47.11 -24.19 25.70
C GLY A 274 -48.05 -23.01 25.43
N LEU A 275 -48.99 -23.19 24.51
CA LEU A 275 -50.13 -22.30 24.32
C LEU A 275 -51.40 -23.13 24.51
N TYR A 276 -52.32 -22.67 25.36
CA TYR A 276 -53.59 -23.32 25.65
C TYR A 276 -54.76 -22.46 25.17
N GLY A 277 -55.49 -22.97 24.18
CA GLY A 277 -56.64 -22.33 23.54
C GLY A 277 -56.59 -22.42 22.02
N ASP A 278 -57.75 -22.33 21.36
CA ASP A 278 -57.86 -22.21 19.90
C ASP A 278 -57.91 -20.73 19.51
N ALA A 279 -56.78 -20.20 19.06
CA ALA A 279 -56.66 -18.85 18.52
C ALA A 279 -55.80 -18.87 17.25
N ASN A 280 -56.16 -18.05 16.26
CA ASN A 280 -55.27 -17.79 15.14
C ASN A 280 -54.13 -16.91 15.64
N THR A 281 -52.90 -17.29 15.29
CA THR A 281 -51.70 -16.56 15.69
C THR A 281 -51.10 -15.86 14.49
N THR A 282 -50.92 -14.54 14.58
CA THR A 282 -50.06 -13.78 13.68
C THR A 282 -48.68 -13.67 14.32
N PHE A 283 -47.63 -13.96 13.53
CA PHE A 283 -46.25 -13.90 13.97
C PHE A 283 -45.53 -12.80 13.19
N ASP A 284 -45.05 -11.80 13.91
CA ASP A 284 -44.21 -10.72 13.37
C ASP A 284 -42.81 -10.83 14.00
N PHE A 285 -41.79 -10.58 13.19
CA PHE A 285 -40.39 -10.58 13.61
C PHE A 285 -39.66 -9.41 12.94
N ASP A 286 -38.81 -8.72 13.70
CA ASP A 286 -38.00 -7.59 13.21
C ASP A 286 -36.61 -7.66 13.85
N MET A 287 -35.56 -7.72 13.02
CA MET A 287 -34.18 -7.71 13.46
C MET A 287 -33.41 -6.61 12.74
N LYS A 288 -32.63 -5.84 13.51
CA LYS A 288 -31.83 -4.72 13.02
C LYS A 288 -30.46 -4.76 13.63
N VAL A 289 -29.46 -4.39 12.82
CA VAL A 289 -28.10 -4.13 13.27
C VAL A 289 -27.74 -2.68 12.98
N ALA A 290 -26.96 -2.07 13.87
CA ALA A 290 -26.35 -0.77 13.64
C ALA A 290 -24.93 -0.75 14.19
N ARG A 291 -24.02 -0.06 13.51
CA ARG A 291 -22.67 0.23 14.03
C ARG A 291 -22.79 1.41 15.00
N VAL A 292 -22.63 1.16 16.29
CA VAL A 292 -22.82 2.20 17.34
C VAL A 292 -21.52 2.88 17.77
N ALA A 293 -20.38 2.24 17.54
CA ALA A 293 -19.07 2.87 17.62
C ALA A 293 -18.15 2.27 16.57
N GLU A 294 -17.49 3.13 15.81
CA GLU A 294 -16.58 2.74 14.75
C GLU A 294 -15.33 3.60 14.85
N HIS A 295 -14.18 2.98 15.09
CA HIS A 295 -12.91 3.69 15.04
C HIS A 295 -12.49 3.91 13.58
N PRO A 296 -11.84 5.04 13.25
CA PRO A 296 -11.29 5.27 11.93
C PRO A 296 -10.43 4.08 11.50
N ARG A 297 -10.70 3.54 10.32
CA ARG A 297 -9.92 2.47 9.71
C ARG A 297 -9.27 2.98 8.44
N ILE A 298 -8.08 2.49 8.14
CA ILE A 298 -7.37 2.81 6.89
C ILE A 298 -8.17 2.44 5.63
N THR A 299 -9.04 1.42 5.70
CA THR A 299 -9.90 0.99 4.59
C THR A 299 -11.06 1.95 4.33
N LYS A 300 -11.47 2.69 5.37
CA LYS A 300 -12.55 3.68 5.32
C LYS A 300 -12.17 4.89 6.21
N PRO A 301 -11.24 5.74 5.73
CA PRO A 301 -10.60 6.73 6.60
C PRO A 301 -11.52 7.88 7.01
N PHE A 302 -12.49 8.25 6.15
CA PHE A 302 -13.41 9.38 6.39
C PHE A 302 -14.86 8.99 6.12
N SER A 303 -15.78 9.65 6.83
CA SER A 303 -17.19 9.70 6.44
C SER A 303 -17.37 10.40 5.09
N GLU A 304 -18.53 10.21 4.46
CA GLU A 304 -18.82 10.90 3.19
C GLU A 304 -18.99 12.43 3.38
N GLU A 305 -19.48 12.85 4.54
CA GLU A 305 -19.54 14.27 4.91
C GLU A 305 -18.13 14.87 5.04
N SER A 306 -17.24 14.21 5.76
CA SER A 306 -15.84 14.64 5.93
C SER A 306 -15.12 14.70 4.58
N TRP A 307 -15.41 13.76 3.67
CA TRP A 307 -14.87 13.78 2.31
C TRP A 307 -15.38 14.98 1.48
N GLN A 308 -16.67 15.30 1.56
CA GLN A 308 -17.22 16.48 0.89
C GLN A 308 -16.63 17.78 1.45
N ALA A 309 -16.44 17.87 2.77
CA ALA A 309 -15.81 19.02 3.41
C ALA A 309 -14.33 19.20 2.99
N LEU A 310 -13.59 18.10 2.88
CA LEU A 310 -12.21 18.11 2.37
C LEU A 310 -12.15 18.63 0.94
N ASN A 311 -13.05 18.15 0.06
CA ASN A 311 -13.11 18.62 -1.32
C ASN A 311 -13.46 20.10 -1.44
N ALA A 312 -14.44 20.58 -0.66
CA ALA A 312 -14.80 21.99 -0.64
C ALA A 312 -13.62 22.87 -0.19
N LEU A 313 -12.82 22.41 0.78
CA LEU A 313 -11.60 23.12 1.16
C LEU A 313 -10.53 23.08 0.06
N GLY A 314 -10.39 21.98 -0.66
CA GLY A 314 -9.49 21.87 -1.80
C GLY A 314 -9.80 22.90 -2.90
N GLU A 315 -11.08 23.05 -3.26
CA GLU A 315 -11.55 24.08 -4.20
C GLU A 315 -11.30 25.51 -3.67
N HIS A 316 -11.47 25.71 -2.36
CA HIS A 316 -11.16 26.99 -1.73
C HIS A 316 -9.66 27.34 -1.79
N VAL A 317 -8.79 26.38 -1.46
CA VAL A 317 -7.33 26.54 -1.55
C VAL A 317 -6.92 26.89 -2.98
N ASP A 318 -7.50 26.24 -3.99
CA ASP A 318 -7.25 26.56 -5.39
C ASP A 318 -7.66 27.98 -5.77
N THR A 319 -8.82 28.43 -5.29
CA THR A 319 -9.27 29.81 -5.49
C THR A 319 -8.21 30.79 -4.98
N VAL A 320 -7.69 30.55 -3.78
CA VAL A 320 -6.63 31.38 -3.18
C VAL A 320 -5.31 31.31 -3.97
N LEU A 321 -4.89 30.12 -4.40
CA LEU A 321 -3.67 29.94 -5.19
C LEU A 321 -3.76 30.64 -6.55
N ASN A 322 -4.93 30.62 -7.18
CA ASN A 322 -5.19 31.29 -8.45
C ASN A 322 -5.24 32.82 -8.30
N ASP A 323 -5.97 33.33 -7.30
CA ASP A 323 -6.07 34.76 -7.03
C ASP A 323 -4.71 35.39 -6.70
N ALA A 324 -3.82 34.62 -6.06
CA ALA A 324 -2.47 35.05 -5.71
C ALA A 324 -1.40 34.75 -6.79
N ASP A 325 -1.79 34.23 -7.96
CA ASP A 325 -0.93 33.85 -9.08
C ASP A 325 0.26 32.95 -8.66
N VAL A 326 0.02 31.93 -7.84
CA VAL A 326 1.08 31.03 -7.34
C VAL A 326 1.60 30.12 -8.46
N ARG A 327 0.73 29.72 -9.40
CA ARG A 327 1.03 28.78 -10.52
C ARG A 327 1.52 27.41 -10.05
N LEU A 328 0.93 26.92 -8.96
CA LEU A 328 1.30 25.65 -8.34
C LEU A 328 0.82 24.46 -9.18
N THR A 329 1.74 23.57 -9.52
CA THR A 329 1.44 22.20 -9.95
C THR A 329 1.86 21.21 -8.87
N MET A 330 1.19 20.06 -8.83
CA MET A 330 1.46 19.00 -7.87
C MET A 330 1.52 17.64 -8.57
N GLY A 331 2.64 16.95 -8.45
CA GLY A 331 2.81 15.56 -8.83
C GLY A 331 3.15 14.70 -7.61
N GLY A 332 3.59 13.48 -7.88
CA GLY A 332 3.97 12.53 -6.85
C GLY A 332 4.53 11.23 -7.39
N GLU A 333 5.07 10.43 -6.48
CA GLU A 333 5.73 9.16 -6.76
C GLU A 333 5.15 8.04 -5.87
N PRO A 334 3.85 7.69 -5.98
CA PRO A 334 3.27 6.57 -5.26
C PRO A 334 3.93 5.24 -5.65
N THR A 335 4.02 4.36 -4.67
CA THR A 335 4.64 3.04 -4.80
C THR A 335 3.66 1.92 -4.50
N PHE A 336 3.83 0.78 -5.17
CA PHE A 336 2.94 -0.37 -5.06
C PHE A 336 3.71 -1.69 -4.97
N VAL A 337 3.12 -2.67 -4.30
CA VAL A 337 3.63 -4.05 -4.16
C VAL A 337 2.61 -5.07 -4.65
N SER A 338 3.03 -6.29 -4.97
CA SER A 338 2.09 -7.36 -5.34
C SER A 338 1.12 -7.67 -4.19
N ILE A 339 -0.17 -7.82 -4.49
CA ILE A 339 -1.16 -8.32 -3.52
C ILE A 339 -0.99 -9.84 -3.32
N ASP A 340 -0.52 -10.54 -4.35
CA ASP A 340 -0.50 -12.00 -4.43
C ASP A 340 0.74 -12.61 -3.77
N ASP A 341 1.86 -11.91 -3.86
CA ASP A 341 3.18 -12.39 -3.49
C ASP A 341 4.05 -11.21 -3.08
N PHE A 342 3.72 -10.55 -1.99
CA PHE A 342 4.57 -9.47 -1.44
C PHE A 342 5.77 -10.01 -0.66
N GLU A 343 5.90 -11.33 -0.49
CA GLU A 343 6.96 -11.98 0.29
C GLU A 343 8.20 -12.28 -0.54
N SER A 344 8.06 -12.47 -1.86
CA SER A 344 9.20 -12.78 -2.70
C SER A 344 10.25 -11.66 -2.74
N GLU A 345 11.47 -12.03 -3.13
CA GLU A 345 12.63 -11.15 -3.09
C GLU A 345 12.40 -9.87 -3.91
N GLU A 346 11.71 -9.96 -5.06
CA GLU A 346 11.43 -8.79 -5.91
C GLU A 346 10.57 -7.72 -5.20
N TRP A 347 9.75 -8.10 -4.22
CA TRP A 347 8.87 -7.18 -3.47
C TRP A 347 9.40 -6.81 -2.07
N ASN A 348 10.63 -7.22 -1.74
CA ASN A 348 11.29 -6.83 -0.50
C ASN A 348 12.66 -6.17 -0.71
N THR A 349 13.52 -6.74 -1.55
CA THR A 349 14.91 -6.28 -1.73
C THR A 349 15.28 -6.08 -3.20
N GLY A 350 14.78 -6.93 -4.09
CA GLY A 350 15.07 -6.90 -5.51
C GLY A 350 14.48 -5.67 -6.20
N ALA A 351 15.28 -5.02 -7.05
CA ALA A 351 14.79 -3.93 -7.88
C ALA A 351 13.90 -4.45 -9.01
N VAL A 352 14.40 -5.44 -9.75
CA VAL A 352 13.67 -6.15 -10.81
C VAL A 352 13.28 -7.54 -10.33
N GLY A 353 12.38 -8.19 -11.06
CA GLY A 353 12.01 -9.56 -10.81
C GLY A 353 11.11 -10.12 -11.91
N PRO A 354 10.71 -11.40 -11.79
CA PRO A 354 10.00 -12.11 -12.84
C PRO A 354 8.61 -11.53 -13.13
N THR A 355 7.93 -10.93 -12.14
CA THR A 355 6.53 -10.50 -12.30
C THR A 355 6.37 -8.98 -12.41
N LYS A 356 7.31 -8.18 -11.87
CA LYS A 356 7.23 -6.71 -11.88
C LYS A 356 7.03 -6.11 -13.28
N ARG A 357 7.73 -6.65 -14.28
CA ARG A 357 7.70 -6.10 -15.64
C ARG A 357 6.32 -6.25 -16.26
N ASP A 358 5.70 -7.43 -16.13
CA ASP A 358 4.38 -7.71 -16.69
C ASP A 358 3.29 -6.89 -15.98
N LYS A 359 3.32 -6.85 -14.64
CA LYS A 359 2.39 -6.01 -13.84
C LYS A 359 2.53 -4.52 -14.18
N ALA A 360 3.75 -4.04 -14.44
CA ALA A 360 3.98 -2.65 -14.87
C ALA A 360 3.44 -2.35 -16.27
N ASP A 361 3.56 -3.28 -17.24
CA ASP A 361 3.00 -3.10 -18.59
C ASP A 361 1.47 -3.12 -18.55
N GLU A 362 0.86 -3.99 -17.74
CA GLU A 362 -0.59 -3.97 -17.52
C GLU A 362 -1.04 -2.63 -16.90
N LEU A 363 -0.37 -2.19 -15.84
CA LEU A 363 -0.70 -0.94 -15.14
C LEU A 363 -0.59 0.28 -16.07
N ILE A 364 0.52 0.44 -16.80
CA ILE A 364 0.70 1.61 -17.68
C ILE A 364 -0.33 1.63 -18.83
N ARG A 365 -0.78 0.47 -19.33
CA ARG A 365 -1.82 0.37 -20.36
C ARG A 365 -3.20 0.79 -19.83
N ARG A 366 -3.56 0.34 -18.63
CA ARG A 366 -4.81 0.76 -17.98
C ARG A 366 -4.81 2.27 -17.69
N LEU A 367 -3.67 2.79 -17.21
CA LEU A 367 -3.47 4.22 -17.00
C LEU A 367 -3.53 5.02 -18.33
N ARG A 368 -3.03 4.45 -19.43
CA ARG A 368 -3.19 5.02 -20.78
C ARG A 368 -4.67 5.11 -21.17
N GLU A 369 -5.43 4.03 -21.02
CA GLU A 369 -6.88 4.06 -21.31
C GLU A 369 -7.62 5.11 -20.46
N ARG A 370 -7.22 5.25 -19.19
CA ARG A 370 -7.85 6.18 -18.25
C ARG A 370 -7.52 7.66 -18.51
N PHE A 371 -6.25 7.99 -18.76
CA PHE A 371 -5.78 9.38 -18.82
C PHE A 371 -5.40 9.86 -20.21
N ALA A 372 -4.98 8.95 -21.10
CA ALA A 372 -4.40 9.30 -22.38
C ALA A 372 -4.73 8.27 -23.49
N PRO A 373 -6.01 8.14 -23.93
CA PRO A 373 -6.38 7.18 -24.97
C PRO A 373 -5.59 7.32 -26.28
N GLY A 374 -5.13 8.53 -26.61
CA GLY A 374 -4.23 8.84 -27.74
C GLY A 374 -2.77 9.05 -27.36
N GLY A 375 -2.37 8.68 -26.14
CA GLY A 375 -0.99 8.74 -25.67
C GLY A 375 -0.15 7.59 -26.22
N PHE A 376 1.16 7.82 -26.34
CA PHE A 376 2.10 6.80 -26.80
C PHE A 376 2.93 6.25 -25.64
N LEU A 377 3.30 4.97 -25.75
CA LEU A 377 4.12 4.26 -24.77
C LEU A 377 5.56 4.16 -25.25
N HIS A 378 6.48 4.47 -24.34
CA HIS A 378 7.93 4.38 -24.54
C HIS A 378 8.54 3.41 -23.52
N TYR A 379 9.29 2.43 -24.02
CA TYR A 379 9.93 1.36 -23.26
C TYR A 379 11.42 1.68 -23.11
N GLY A 380 11.78 2.45 -22.08
CA GLY A 380 13.12 3.01 -21.91
C GLY A 380 13.99 2.28 -20.90
N GLN A 381 15.25 2.74 -20.81
CA GLN A 381 16.15 2.46 -19.69
C GLN A 381 15.90 3.48 -18.57
N GLY A 382 15.79 2.99 -17.35
CA GLY A 382 15.65 3.74 -16.10
C GLY A 382 16.99 3.99 -15.42
N LYS A 383 16.96 4.13 -14.09
CA LYS A 383 18.16 4.36 -13.27
C LYS A 383 19.13 3.17 -13.35
N TRP A 384 20.43 3.47 -13.30
CA TRP A 384 21.50 2.47 -13.25
C TRP A 384 22.34 2.70 -12.00
N TYR A 385 22.40 1.71 -11.11
CA TYR A 385 23.15 1.83 -9.86
C TYR A 385 24.47 1.05 -9.91
N PRO A 386 25.52 1.51 -9.20
CA PRO A 386 26.78 0.79 -9.11
C PRO A 386 26.59 -0.65 -8.64
N GLY A 387 27.13 -1.62 -9.40
CA GLY A 387 27.00 -3.06 -9.12
C GLY A 387 25.93 -3.78 -9.94
N GLU A 388 25.02 -3.07 -10.62
CA GLU A 388 24.06 -3.66 -11.56
C GLU A 388 24.68 -3.84 -12.96
N SER A 389 24.43 -4.97 -13.63
CA SER A 389 24.98 -5.27 -14.96
C SER A 389 24.34 -4.46 -16.09
N LEU A 390 23.07 -4.10 -15.92
CA LEU A 390 22.27 -3.32 -16.88
C LEU A 390 21.45 -2.25 -16.14
N PRO A 391 21.12 -1.13 -16.82
CA PRO A 391 20.13 -0.20 -16.31
C PRO A 391 18.77 -0.88 -16.16
N ARG A 392 18.00 -0.46 -15.16
CA ARG A 392 16.62 -0.93 -14.95
C ARG A 392 15.73 -0.54 -16.13
N TRP A 393 14.56 -1.16 -16.29
CA TRP A 393 13.59 -0.74 -17.31
C TRP A 393 12.70 0.39 -16.79
N THR A 394 12.06 1.17 -17.67
CA THR A 394 11.05 2.17 -17.29
C THR A 394 10.04 2.33 -18.41
N PHE A 395 8.75 2.24 -18.08
CA PHE A 395 7.67 2.47 -19.03
C PHE A 395 7.16 3.89 -18.87
N SER A 396 7.11 4.64 -19.97
CA SER A 396 6.70 6.04 -19.95
C SER A 396 5.52 6.25 -20.91
N LEU A 397 4.47 6.90 -20.41
CA LEU A 397 3.31 7.31 -21.17
C LEU A 397 3.39 8.81 -21.42
N TYR A 398 3.29 9.22 -22.69
CA TYR A 398 3.31 10.62 -23.11
C TYR A 398 2.03 11.00 -23.84
N TRP A 399 1.48 12.18 -23.55
CA TRP A 399 0.32 12.72 -24.25
C TRP A 399 0.31 14.24 -24.25
N ARG A 400 -0.38 14.82 -25.22
CA ARG A 400 -0.43 16.28 -25.39
C ARG A 400 -1.48 16.89 -24.48
N LYS A 401 -1.15 18.04 -23.89
CA LYS A 401 -2.11 18.82 -23.08
C LYS A 401 -3.23 19.43 -23.93
N ASP A 402 -3.05 19.56 -25.24
CA ASP A 402 -4.08 20.04 -26.16
C ASP A 402 -5.10 18.96 -26.60
N GLY A 403 -4.99 17.75 -26.05
CA GLY A 403 -5.92 16.65 -26.30
C GLY A 403 -5.74 15.94 -27.64
N LYS A 404 -4.81 16.38 -28.49
CA LYS A 404 -4.52 15.68 -29.76
C LYS A 404 -3.74 14.38 -29.50
N PRO A 405 -3.98 13.32 -30.29
CA PRO A 405 -3.23 12.07 -30.17
C PRO A 405 -1.77 12.27 -30.55
N ILE A 406 -0.87 11.58 -29.83
CA ILE A 406 0.49 11.31 -30.30
C ILE A 406 0.53 9.96 -31.02
N TRP A 407 -0.29 9.01 -30.57
CA TRP A 407 -0.44 7.68 -31.15
C TRP A 407 -1.93 7.41 -31.41
N HIS A 408 -2.26 7.01 -32.62
CA HIS A 408 -3.62 6.89 -33.15
C HIS A 408 -4.17 5.47 -33.05
N ASP A 409 -3.36 4.44 -33.32
CA ASP A 409 -3.82 3.05 -33.34
C ASP A 409 -3.23 2.23 -32.17
N PRO A 410 -3.99 2.02 -31.07
CA PRO A 410 -3.52 1.24 -29.93
C PRO A 410 -3.11 -0.20 -30.28
N ALA A 411 -3.65 -0.79 -31.35
CA ALA A 411 -3.33 -2.16 -31.75
C ALA A 411 -1.88 -2.30 -32.27
N LEU A 412 -1.24 -1.17 -32.64
CA LEU A 412 0.16 -1.14 -33.08
C LEU A 412 1.16 -1.05 -31.92
N ILE A 413 0.70 -1.01 -30.66
CA ILE A 413 1.58 -1.04 -29.49
C ILE A 413 1.78 -2.50 -29.05
N ALA A 414 2.96 -3.07 -29.31
CA ALA A 414 3.23 -4.47 -28.97
C ALA A 414 3.10 -4.72 -27.46
N ALA A 415 2.57 -5.88 -27.06
CA ALA A 415 2.47 -6.28 -25.65
C ALA A 415 3.74 -6.94 -25.12
N GLU A 416 3.99 -6.85 -23.81
CA GLU A 416 4.98 -7.70 -23.15
C GLU A 416 4.59 -9.18 -23.29
N GLY A 417 5.57 -10.07 -23.44
CA GLY A 417 5.35 -11.52 -23.67
C GLY A 417 4.74 -11.96 -25.01
N GLN A 418 4.27 -11.05 -25.88
CA GLN A 418 3.67 -11.40 -27.17
C GLN A 418 4.71 -11.72 -28.25
N ASN A 419 4.61 -12.90 -28.88
CA ASN A 419 5.44 -13.27 -30.02
C ASN A 419 4.68 -13.06 -31.35
N THR A 420 5.16 -12.12 -32.16
CA THR A 420 4.61 -11.74 -33.47
C THR A 420 5.38 -12.35 -34.66
N ALA A 421 6.30 -13.29 -34.39
CA ALA A 421 7.12 -13.97 -35.39
C ALA A 421 7.88 -13.00 -36.32
N VAL A 422 8.33 -11.87 -35.78
CA VAL A 422 9.07 -10.87 -36.55
C VAL A 422 10.48 -11.34 -36.92
N THR A 423 10.97 -10.89 -38.07
CA THR A 423 12.28 -11.26 -38.63
C THR A 423 13.14 -10.01 -38.86
N GLU A 424 14.42 -10.20 -39.16
CA GLU A 424 15.33 -9.14 -39.58
C GLU A 424 14.82 -8.42 -40.84
N LYS A 425 14.14 -9.13 -41.74
CA LYS A 425 13.53 -8.52 -42.92
C LYS A 425 12.44 -7.52 -42.53
N HIS A 426 11.56 -7.87 -41.59
CA HIS A 426 10.53 -6.96 -41.10
C HIS A 426 11.13 -5.70 -40.46
N ALA A 427 12.28 -5.82 -39.79
CA ALA A 427 13.00 -4.66 -39.25
C ALA A 427 13.54 -3.73 -40.36
N ALA A 428 14.05 -4.31 -41.45
CA ALA A 428 14.48 -3.56 -42.63
C ALA A 428 13.31 -2.84 -43.32
N ASP A 429 12.20 -3.56 -43.53
CA ASP A 429 11.00 -3.05 -44.19
C ASP A 429 10.37 -1.91 -43.37
N LEU A 430 10.30 -2.05 -42.03
CA LEU A 430 9.80 -1.00 -41.15
C LEU A 430 10.68 0.25 -41.24
N LEU A 431 12.00 0.09 -41.13
CA LEU A 431 12.91 1.23 -41.18
C LEU A 431 12.92 1.92 -42.57
N ALA A 432 12.70 1.18 -43.65
CA ALA A 432 12.50 1.72 -44.99
C ALA A 432 11.21 2.52 -45.11
N GLY A 433 10.11 2.05 -44.50
CA GLY A 433 8.87 2.81 -44.39
C GLY A 433 9.06 4.13 -43.63
N ILE A 434 9.84 4.11 -42.54
CA ILE A 434 10.15 5.32 -41.77
C ILE A 434 11.02 6.29 -42.58
N ALA A 435 12.07 5.80 -43.26
CA ALA A 435 12.90 6.63 -44.13
C ALA A 435 12.08 7.32 -45.23
N ALA A 436 11.16 6.59 -45.86
CA ALA A 436 10.26 7.14 -46.86
C ALA A 436 9.32 8.21 -46.29
N ALA A 437 8.81 8.03 -45.07
CA ALA A 437 7.98 9.02 -44.39
C ALA A 437 8.74 10.31 -44.01
N LEU A 438 10.05 10.21 -43.75
CA LEU A 438 10.94 11.33 -43.42
C LEU A 438 11.59 11.99 -44.66
N GLU A 439 11.24 11.56 -45.87
CA GLU A 439 11.85 11.99 -47.14
C GLU A 439 13.38 11.72 -47.20
N ILE A 440 13.83 10.61 -46.59
CA ILE A 440 15.22 10.14 -46.63
C ILE A 440 15.32 8.96 -47.60
N GLU A 441 16.34 8.99 -48.47
CA GLU A 441 16.60 7.91 -49.41
C GLU A 441 16.87 6.58 -48.67
N PRO A 442 16.20 5.47 -49.06
CA PRO A 442 16.37 4.17 -48.39
C PRO A 442 17.80 3.61 -48.46
N ASP A 443 18.66 4.12 -49.35
CA ASP A 443 20.06 3.72 -49.47
C ASP A 443 20.94 4.15 -48.27
N MET A 444 20.40 5.01 -47.40
CA MET A 444 20.99 5.43 -46.13
C MET A 444 20.83 4.39 -45.01
N ILE A 445 19.98 3.37 -45.19
CA ILE A 445 19.77 2.30 -44.22
C ILE A 445 20.95 1.32 -44.28
N ILE A 446 21.49 0.98 -43.10
CA ILE A 446 22.69 0.15 -42.98
C ILE A 446 22.41 -1.02 -42.03
N PRO A 447 22.71 -2.28 -42.41
CA PRO A 447 22.61 -3.41 -41.51
C PRO A 447 23.72 -3.38 -40.45
N ALA A 448 23.37 -3.71 -39.20
CA ALA A 448 24.28 -3.83 -38.08
C ALA A 448 24.42 -5.29 -37.63
N PHE A 449 25.64 -5.71 -37.31
CA PHE A 449 25.99 -7.10 -37.00
C PHE A 449 26.70 -7.19 -35.64
N GLU A 450 26.55 -8.34 -34.98
CA GLU A 450 27.48 -8.75 -33.92
C GLU A 450 28.91 -8.90 -34.49
N ASP A 451 29.93 -8.57 -33.70
CA ASP A 451 31.33 -8.66 -34.14
C ASP A 451 31.87 -10.09 -34.02
N PRO A 452 32.16 -10.80 -35.12
CA PRO A 452 32.66 -12.18 -35.04
C PRO A 452 33.99 -12.29 -34.29
N ALA A 453 34.84 -11.27 -34.35
CA ALA A 453 36.16 -11.32 -33.72
C ALA A 453 36.07 -11.34 -32.18
N GLU A 454 35.14 -10.56 -31.61
CA GLU A 454 34.88 -10.53 -30.17
C GLU A 454 34.30 -11.87 -29.67
N TRP A 455 33.37 -12.44 -30.43
CA TRP A 455 32.72 -13.70 -30.06
C TRP A 455 33.65 -14.91 -30.18
N ILE A 456 34.59 -14.93 -31.15
CA ILE A 456 35.64 -15.95 -31.25
C ILE A 456 36.61 -15.88 -30.06
N ILE A 457 36.97 -14.68 -29.61
CA ILE A 457 37.82 -14.50 -28.43
C ILE A 457 37.11 -14.98 -27.16
N LYS A 458 35.81 -14.67 -27.02
CA LYS A 458 34.98 -15.15 -25.90
C LYS A 458 34.80 -16.67 -25.91
N GLU A 459 34.53 -17.26 -27.06
CA GLU A 459 34.43 -18.72 -27.23
C GLU A 459 35.76 -19.40 -26.88
N GLY A 460 36.90 -18.88 -27.36
CA GLY A 460 38.22 -19.40 -27.02
C GLY A 460 38.64 -19.21 -25.55
N SER A 461 37.89 -18.40 -24.79
CA SER A 461 38.08 -18.22 -23.35
C SER A 461 37.23 -19.17 -22.51
N LEU A 462 36.37 -19.98 -23.14
CA LEU A 462 35.60 -21.02 -22.45
C LEU A 462 36.50 -22.23 -22.10
N PRO A 463 36.26 -22.90 -20.95
CA PRO A 463 36.93 -24.16 -20.62
C PRO A 463 36.78 -25.23 -21.71
N GLU A 464 37.79 -26.09 -21.91
CA GLU A 464 37.79 -27.13 -22.96
C GLU A 464 36.61 -28.11 -22.90
N ASN A 465 35.91 -28.21 -21.76
CA ASN A 465 34.82 -29.15 -21.52
C ASN A 465 33.42 -28.51 -21.58
N VAL A 466 33.30 -27.28 -22.08
CA VAL A 466 32.01 -26.59 -22.26
C VAL A 466 31.86 -26.09 -23.69
N ASP A 467 30.61 -25.96 -24.14
CA ASP A 467 30.23 -25.49 -25.48
C ASP A 467 29.45 -24.18 -25.35
N PRO A 468 29.42 -23.27 -26.35
CA PRO A 468 28.58 -22.08 -26.33
C PRO A 468 27.10 -22.32 -25.95
N SER A 469 26.55 -23.50 -26.29
CA SER A 469 25.18 -23.92 -25.92
C SER A 469 25.03 -24.40 -24.47
N ASN A 470 26.13 -24.70 -23.77
CA ASN A 470 26.17 -25.14 -22.37
C ASN A 470 27.45 -24.64 -21.68
N SER A 471 27.66 -23.31 -21.69
CA SER A 471 28.96 -22.70 -21.37
C SER A 471 29.37 -22.81 -19.89
N LYS A 472 28.49 -23.35 -19.01
CA LYS A 472 28.64 -23.47 -17.54
C LYS A 472 29.31 -22.26 -16.87
N LEU A 473 29.17 -21.07 -17.46
CA LEU A 473 29.70 -19.83 -16.91
C LEU A 473 29.01 -19.55 -15.57
N GLU A 474 29.75 -19.00 -14.60
CA GLU A 474 29.18 -18.60 -13.31
C GLU A 474 28.05 -17.56 -13.50
N SER A 475 28.18 -16.66 -14.48
CA SER A 475 27.14 -15.72 -14.86
C SER A 475 26.07 -16.37 -15.74
N ALA A 476 24.83 -16.42 -15.25
CA ALA A 476 23.66 -16.86 -16.03
C ALA A 476 23.37 -15.92 -17.22
N GLU A 477 23.63 -14.61 -17.06
CA GLU A 477 23.43 -13.60 -18.10
C GLU A 477 24.39 -13.80 -19.27
N GLU A 478 25.68 -14.02 -18.98
CA GLU A 478 26.68 -14.26 -20.03
C GLU A 478 26.40 -15.56 -20.79
N ARG A 479 25.92 -16.59 -20.09
CA ARG A 479 25.49 -17.85 -20.69
C ARG A 479 24.33 -17.64 -21.67
N ALA A 480 23.28 -16.94 -21.24
CA ALA A 480 22.12 -16.64 -22.09
C ALA A 480 22.52 -15.78 -23.30
N ARG A 481 23.43 -14.81 -23.10
CA ARG A 481 23.94 -13.94 -24.16
C ARG A 481 24.69 -14.72 -25.24
N ILE A 482 25.64 -15.57 -24.84
CA ILE A 482 26.39 -16.43 -25.78
C ILE A 482 25.42 -17.32 -26.55
N ALA A 483 24.51 -18.01 -25.87
CA ALA A 483 23.52 -18.87 -26.52
C ALA A 483 22.69 -18.09 -27.56
N LYS A 484 22.15 -16.92 -27.22
CA LYS A 484 21.31 -16.10 -28.11
C LYS A 484 22.05 -15.60 -29.35
N VAL A 485 23.32 -15.21 -29.21
CA VAL A 485 24.14 -14.73 -30.34
C VAL A 485 24.48 -15.86 -31.30
N PHE A 486 24.88 -17.02 -30.78
CA PHE A 486 25.23 -18.17 -31.62
C PHE A 486 24.00 -18.83 -32.26
N GLU A 487 22.83 -18.82 -31.59
CA GLU A 487 21.55 -19.27 -32.16
C GLU A 487 21.12 -18.41 -33.36
N ARG A 488 21.31 -17.08 -33.29
CA ARG A 488 21.02 -16.14 -34.40
C ARG A 488 22.03 -16.23 -35.55
N GLY A 489 23.29 -16.53 -35.22
CA GLY A 489 24.41 -16.55 -36.15
C GLY A 489 25.06 -15.18 -36.39
N LEU A 490 26.37 -15.17 -36.66
CA LEU A 490 27.19 -13.95 -36.78
C LEU A 490 27.13 -13.28 -38.17
N THR A 491 26.49 -13.92 -39.15
CA THR A 491 26.32 -13.39 -40.52
C THR A 491 24.97 -12.73 -40.76
N THR A 492 24.00 -12.95 -39.85
CA THR A 492 22.66 -12.36 -39.88
C THR A 492 22.71 -10.96 -39.25
N ALA A 493 22.00 -9.99 -39.82
CA ALA A 493 21.92 -8.67 -39.22
C ALA A 493 21.15 -8.73 -37.89
N THR A 494 21.70 -8.14 -36.84
CA THR A 494 21.03 -7.98 -35.55
C THR A 494 19.86 -7.01 -35.66
N GLY A 495 20.00 -6.00 -36.52
CA GLY A 495 18.98 -5.01 -36.87
C GLY A 495 19.51 -4.02 -37.89
N TYR A 496 18.76 -2.95 -38.14
CA TYR A 496 19.06 -1.95 -39.17
C TYR A 496 19.12 -0.55 -38.57
N ILE A 497 20.00 0.29 -39.11
CA ILE A 497 20.30 1.63 -38.62
C ILE A 497 20.02 2.65 -39.72
N LEU A 498 19.35 3.74 -39.38
CA LEU A 498 19.12 4.92 -40.21
C LEU A 498 19.77 6.14 -39.52
N PRO A 499 20.97 6.56 -39.93
CA PRO A 499 21.56 7.81 -39.46
C PRO A 499 20.62 8.97 -39.78
N VAL A 500 20.17 9.70 -38.77
CA VAL A 500 19.15 10.73 -38.93
C VAL A 500 19.34 11.83 -37.90
N GLN A 501 19.25 13.08 -38.37
CA GLN A 501 19.37 14.27 -37.54
C GLN A 501 18.53 15.41 -38.13
N ALA A 502 17.94 16.25 -37.27
CA ALA A 502 17.21 17.43 -37.71
C ALA A 502 18.17 18.51 -38.26
N TRP A 503 17.80 19.18 -39.34
CA TRP A 503 18.57 20.28 -39.94
C TRP A 503 18.33 21.61 -39.21
N ASN A 504 19.39 22.22 -38.65
CA ASN A 504 19.28 23.38 -37.75
C ASN A 504 19.16 24.78 -38.42
N ALA A 505 18.86 24.88 -39.72
CA ALA A 505 18.74 26.18 -40.39
C ALA A 505 17.38 26.85 -40.16
N LYS A 506 17.39 28.12 -39.70
CA LYS A 506 16.19 28.93 -39.37
C LYS A 506 15.34 29.41 -40.58
N ALA A 507 15.64 28.99 -41.81
CA ALA A 507 14.94 29.47 -43.01
C ALA A 507 14.49 28.29 -43.89
N ASP A 508 13.19 28.27 -44.20
CA ASP A 508 12.45 27.34 -45.06
C ASP A 508 12.38 25.85 -44.66
N GLY A 509 11.33 25.50 -43.90
CA GLY A 509 10.85 24.13 -43.71
C GLY A 509 11.76 23.22 -42.89
N ARG A 510 11.18 22.34 -42.07
CA ARG A 510 11.96 21.32 -41.36
C ARG A 510 12.40 20.26 -42.35
N ARG A 511 13.69 19.90 -42.35
CA ARG A 511 14.26 18.84 -43.18
C ARG A 511 15.10 17.91 -42.32
N TRP A 512 14.91 16.61 -42.49
CA TRP A 512 15.77 15.59 -41.92
C TRP A 512 17.01 15.41 -42.81
N ILE A 513 18.18 15.31 -42.20
CA ILE A 513 19.42 14.95 -42.90
C ILE A 513 19.89 13.57 -42.47
N SER A 514 20.52 12.87 -43.40
CA SER A 514 21.08 11.55 -43.20
C SER A 514 22.50 11.48 -43.77
N GLU A 515 23.29 10.56 -43.24
CA GLU A 515 24.66 10.28 -43.68
C GLU A 515 24.81 8.76 -43.85
N LYS A 516 25.30 8.31 -45.01
CA LYS A 516 25.67 6.91 -45.17
C LYS A 516 26.99 6.63 -44.44
N TRP A 517 26.91 6.14 -43.21
CA TRP A 517 28.07 5.83 -42.39
C TRP A 517 29.01 4.82 -43.07
N LYS A 518 30.29 5.21 -43.20
CA LYS A 518 31.36 4.38 -43.75
C LYS A 518 32.38 4.09 -42.65
N THR A 519 32.55 2.81 -42.31
CA THR A 519 33.57 2.36 -41.36
C THR A 519 34.76 1.76 -42.10
N ARG A 520 35.92 1.70 -41.44
CA ARG A 520 37.12 1.06 -41.98
C ARG A 520 36.94 -0.43 -42.31
N ARG A 521 36.04 -1.12 -41.60
CA ARG A 521 35.74 -2.56 -41.78
C ARG A 521 34.62 -2.83 -42.78
N GLY A 522 34.03 -1.81 -43.40
CA GLY A 522 32.99 -1.93 -44.43
C GLY A 522 31.61 -2.35 -43.93
N LYS A 523 31.46 -2.77 -42.67
CA LYS A 523 30.19 -3.08 -41.99
C LYS A 523 30.11 -2.35 -40.64
N ILE A 524 28.90 -2.22 -40.11
CA ILE A 524 28.67 -1.73 -38.74
C ILE A 524 28.69 -2.93 -37.80
N PHE A 525 29.71 -3.00 -36.95
CA PHE A 525 29.83 -4.01 -35.90
C PHE A 525 29.46 -3.38 -34.56
N LEU A 526 28.48 -3.96 -33.88
CA LEU A 526 27.95 -3.45 -32.62
C LEU A 526 28.95 -3.68 -31.48
N ILE A 527 28.99 -2.75 -30.53
CA ILE A 527 29.68 -2.96 -29.25
C ILE A 527 28.98 -4.15 -28.54
N PRO A 528 29.68 -5.19 -28.06
CA PRO A 528 29.04 -6.33 -27.42
C PRO A 528 28.20 -5.95 -26.18
N GLY A 529 26.99 -6.51 -26.02
CA GLY A 529 26.13 -6.28 -24.86
C GLY A 529 24.66 -6.61 -25.10
N ASP A 530 23.82 -6.49 -24.07
CA ASP A 530 22.38 -6.82 -24.15
C ASP A 530 21.46 -5.59 -24.30
N SER A 531 22.04 -4.39 -24.31
CA SER A 531 21.29 -3.16 -24.57
C SER A 531 20.74 -3.12 -26.00
N PRO A 532 19.69 -2.32 -26.26
CA PRO A 532 19.23 -2.02 -27.61
C PRO A 532 20.37 -1.67 -28.58
N ILE A 533 20.27 -2.07 -29.85
CA ILE A 533 21.32 -1.81 -30.85
C ILE A 533 21.69 -0.33 -30.97
N GLY A 534 20.75 0.58 -30.67
CA GLY A 534 20.98 2.02 -30.65
C GLY A 534 22.00 2.52 -29.63
N PHE A 535 22.08 1.88 -28.45
CA PHE A 535 23.12 2.19 -27.46
C PHE A 535 24.46 1.50 -27.77
N ARG A 536 24.46 0.53 -28.69
CA ARG A 536 25.62 -0.30 -29.04
C ARG A 536 26.31 0.15 -30.34
N MET A 537 25.90 1.29 -30.90
CA MET A 537 26.46 1.80 -32.16
C MET A 537 27.91 2.27 -31.99
N PRO A 538 28.84 1.88 -32.88
CA PRO A 538 30.26 2.19 -32.75
C PRO A 538 30.59 3.60 -33.29
N LEU A 539 29.99 4.65 -32.71
CA LEU A 539 30.13 6.04 -33.20
C LEU A 539 31.60 6.51 -33.30
N GLY A 540 32.48 5.99 -32.44
CA GLY A 540 33.93 6.28 -32.47
C GLY A 540 34.70 5.69 -33.66
N THR A 541 34.08 4.78 -34.44
CA THR A 541 34.68 4.20 -35.65
C THR A 541 34.34 4.98 -36.92
N LEU A 542 33.45 5.98 -36.81
CA LEU A 542 33.08 6.88 -37.89
C LEU A 542 34.22 7.90 -38.17
N PRO A 543 34.22 8.56 -39.34
CA PRO A 543 35.18 9.61 -39.64
C PRO A 543 35.24 10.67 -38.53
N TYR A 544 36.47 11.02 -38.12
CA TYR A 544 36.72 12.01 -37.08
C TYR A 544 36.15 13.39 -37.48
N VAL A 545 35.41 14.01 -36.56
CA VAL A 545 34.89 15.37 -36.70
C VAL A 545 35.56 16.23 -35.63
N PRO A 546 36.17 17.38 -35.99
CA PRO A 546 36.74 18.29 -35.01
C PRO A 546 35.69 18.72 -33.95
N PRO A 547 36.05 18.89 -32.66
CA PRO A 547 35.09 19.27 -31.61
C PRO A 547 34.25 20.51 -31.92
N SER A 548 34.80 21.48 -32.67
CA SER A 548 34.08 22.69 -33.10
C SER A 548 33.01 22.45 -34.17
N GLN A 549 33.06 21.30 -34.86
CA GLN A 549 32.11 20.88 -35.90
C GLN A 549 31.29 19.66 -35.47
N TYR A 550 31.54 19.13 -34.26
CA TYR A 550 30.81 17.98 -33.75
C TYR A 550 29.36 18.39 -33.48
N PRO A 551 28.37 17.65 -33.97
CA PRO A 551 26.95 17.99 -33.84
C PRO A 551 26.43 17.66 -32.43
N TYR A 552 26.90 18.39 -31.41
CA TYR A 552 26.38 18.22 -30.06
C TYR A 552 24.90 18.60 -30.00
N ILE A 553 24.06 17.65 -29.57
CA ILE A 553 22.65 17.89 -29.32
C ILE A 553 22.49 18.39 -27.90
N HIS A 554 22.17 19.67 -27.76
CA HIS A 554 21.80 20.28 -26.49
C HIS A 554 20.28 20.44 -26.48
N GLN A 555 19.60 19.89 -25.48
CA GLN A 555 18.16 20.10 -25.33
C GLN A 555 17.85 21.59 -25.23
N ALA A 556 16.75 22.01 -25.88
CA ALA A 556 16.29 23.39 -25.81
C ALA A 556 16.00 23.80 -24.36
N ASP A 557 16.49 24.97 -23.95
CA ASP A 557 16.27 25.49 -22.59
C ASP A 557 14.76 25.62 -22.31
N PRO A 558 14.28 25.09 -21.16
CA PRO A 558 12.86 25.13 -20.81
C PRO A 558 12.33 26.54 -20.55
N SER A 559 13.19 27.54 -20.37
CA SER A 559 12.79 28.95 -20.17
C SER A 559 12.41 29.70 -21.45
N ILE A 560 12.64 29.12 -22.63
CA ILE A 560 12.33 29.77 -23.91
C ILE A 560 10.85 29.56 -24.25
N PRO A 561 10.06 30.64 -24.50
CA PRO A 561 8.66 30.53 -24.90
C PRO A 561 8.47 29.72 -26.19
N ARG A 562 7.45 28.86 -26.24
CA ARG A 562 7.16 27.96 -27.36
C ARG A 562 5.76 28.22 -27.91
N GLY A 563 5.59 28.07 -29.24
CA GLY A 563 4.28 28.13 -29.88
C GLY A 563 3.49 26.81 -29.75
N PRO A 564 2.30 26.69 -30.33
CA PRO A 564 1.56 25.43 -30.38
C PRO A 564 2.36 24.31 -31.08
N LEU A 565 2.18 23.07 -30.60
CA LEU A 565 2.79 21.91 -31.24
C LEU A 565 2.12 21.64 -32.61
N PRO A 566 2.89 21.31 -33.66
CA PRO A 566 2.33 20.90 -34.95
C PRO A 566 1.41 19.70 -34.82
N ASP A 567 0.50 19.58 -35.78
CA ASP A 567 -0.41 18.45 -35.90
C ASP A 567 0.10 17.49 -36.98
N TYR A 568 0.62 16.34 -36.55
CA TYR A 568 1.17 15.33 -37.43
C TYR A 568 0.11 14.31 -37.90
N SER A 569 -1.17 14.50 -37.53
CA SER A 569 -2.29 13.62 -37.92
C SER A 569 -2.88 13.94 -39.30
N ALA A 570 -2.63 15.14 -39.84
CA ALA A 570 -3.18 15.56 -41.12
C ALA A 570 -2.31 15.07 -42.29
N PRO A 571 -2.90 14.44 -43.33
CA PRO A 571 -2.14 14.09 -44.53
C PRO A 571 -1.50 15.35 -45.12
N SER A 572 -0.22 15.25 -45.46
CA SER A 572 0.69 16.29 -45.97
C SER A 572 0.18 16.96 -47.26
N GLY A 573 -0.91 17.71 -47.18
CA GLY A 573 -1.54 18.39 -48.32
C GLY A 573 -1.68 19.91 -48.15
N THR A 574 -1.43 20.47 -46.96
CA THR A 574 -1.82 21.87 -46.66
C THR A 574 -0.84 22.66 -45.79
N LEU A 575 0.40 22.21 -45.59
CA LEU A 575 1.42 23.04 -44.92
C LEU A 575 2.06 24.11 -45.84
N ALA A 576 1.80 24.07 -47.15
CA ALA A 576 2.36 25.02 -48.11
C ALA A 576 1.60 26.36 -48.27
N GLN A 577 0.45 26.57 -47.59
CA GLN A 577 -0.40 27.74 -47.85
C GLN A 577 -0.48 28.80 -46.73
N ALA A 578 0.07 28.55 -45.54
CA ALA A 578 -0.09 29.51 -44.43
C ALA A 578 0.92 30.68 -44.42
N SER A 579 2.00 30.67 -45.22
CA SER A 579 3.02 31.74 -45.17
C SER A 579 3.00 32.75 -46.32
N ARG A 580 2.15 32.58 -47.36
CA ARG A 580 2.15 33.47 -48.53
C ARG A 580 1.16 34.64 -48.42
N ARG A 581 1.28 35.49 -47.41
CA ARG A 581 0.72 36.85 -47.44
C ARG A 581 1.58 37.84 -46.66
N SER A 582 2.71 38.21 -47.24
CA SER A 582 3.26 39.57 -47.13
C SER A 582 4.12 39.83 -48.37
N SER A 583 3.63 40.72 -49.22
CA SER A 583 4.29 41.18 -50.44
C SER A 583 5.03 42.48 -50.15
N GLU A 584 6.35 42.43 -50.09
CA GLU A 584 7.24 43.60 -50.24
C GLU A 584 8.39 43.27 -51.19
N PRO A 585 8.96 44.28 -51.88
CA PRO A 585 9.66 44.06 -53.15
C PRO A 585 11.10 43.56 -52.97
N GLN A 586 11.43 42.66 -53.88
CA GLN A 586 12.72 42.08 -54.21
C GLN A 586 13.89 43.08 -54.15
N GLN A 587 14.83 42.84 -53.23
CA GLN A 587 16.17 43.43 -53.22
C GLN A 587 17.19 42.37 -53.66
N ASP A 588 18.03 42.73 -54.63
CA ASP A 588 19.06 41.89 -55.25
C ASP A 588 19.98 41.23 -54.22
N ARG A 589 19.98 39.90 -54.18
CA ARG A 589 20.98 39.09 -53.51
C ARG A 589 22.11 38.80 -54.50
N ASN A 590 23.26 39.43 -54.29
CA ASN A 590 24.52 38.99 -54.88
C ASN A 590 24.89 37.62 -54.30
N GLU A 591 24.89 36.59 -55.16
CA GLU A 591 25.47 35.28 -54.85
C GLU A 591 26.99 35.41 -54.82
N GLN A 592 27.57 35.44 -53.62
CA GLN A 592 28.98 35.07 -53.44
C GLN A 592 29.09 33.55 -53.52
N THR A 593 29.61 33.06 -54.63
CA THR A 593 30.01 31.67 -54.82
C THR A 593 31.23 31.39 -53.93
N ILE A 594 31.01 30.77 -52.77
CA ILE A 594 32.09 30.20 -51.96
C ILE A 594 32.52 28.91 -52.65
N ALA A 595 33.79 28.87 -53.07
CA ALA A 595 34.43 27.65 -53.56
C ALA A 595 34.66 26.69 -52.38
N GLY A 596 33.72 25.75 -52.18
CA GLY A 596 33.82 24.61 -51.27
C GLY A 596 33.18 23.40 -51.93
N SER A 597 33.71 22.20 -51.66
CA SER A 597 33.22 20.96 -52.26
C SER A 597 31.75 20.72 -51.89
N PRO A 598 30.90 20.10 -52.74
CA PRO A 598 29.49 19.82 -52.40
C PRO A 598 29.29 19.01 -51.12
N ASP A 599 30.31 18.25 -50.69
CA ASP A 599 30.32 17.46 -49.46
C ASP A 599 30.57 18.29 -48.18
N ASP A 600 31.15 19.49 -48.27
CA ASP A 600 31.40 20.34 -47.08
C ASP A 600 30.13 21.04 -46.56
N ILE A 601 29.04 21.00 -47.33
CA ILE A 601 27.79 21.74 -47.06
C ILE A 601 26.79 20.89 -46.26
N ARG A 602 26.92 19.56 -46.23
CA ARG A 602 26.05 18.65 -45.43
C ARG A 602 26.79 18.23 -44.17
N GLY A 603 26.47 18.84 -43.03
CA GLY A 603 27.11 18.52 -41.74
C GLY A 603 27.06 17.02 -41.39
N ALA A 604 28.05 16.56 -40.63
CA ALA A 604 28.16 15.16 -40.20
C ALA A 604 27.01 14.75 -39.27
N VAL A 605 26.46 13.54 -39.43
CA VAL A 605 25.34 13.01 -38.63
C VAL A 605 25.87 12.01 -37.61
N ARG A 606 25.64 12.26 -36.31
CA ARG A 606 26.13 11.40 -35.21
C ARG A 606 25.02 10.80 -34.35
N THR A 607 23.79 10.86 -34.84
CA THR A 607 22.61 10.19 -34.28
C THR A 607 21.98 9.27 -35.30
N ALA A 608 21.27 8.24 -34.82
CA ALA A 608 20.55 7.34 -35.70
C ALA A 608 19.33 6.75 -35.00
N MET A 609 18.31 6.47 -35.79
CA MET A 609 17.20 5.63 -35.40
C MET A 609 17.52 4.20 -35.84
N SER A 610 17.04 3.19 -35.11
CA SER A 610 17.29 1.80 -35.49
C SER A 610 16.12 0.90 -35.18
N VAL A 611 16.00 -0.19 -35.95
CA VAL A 611 14.97 -1.21 -35.72
C VAL A 611 15.63 -2.56 -35.57
N GLU A 612 15.26 -3.29 -34.51
CA GLU A 612 15.68 -4.67 -34.30
C GLU A 612 14.50 -5.59 -33.94
N PRO A 613 14.49 -6.85 -34.42
CA PRO A 613 13.62 -7.88 -33.87
C PRO A 613 14.22 -8.38 -32.54
N ARG A 614 13.49 -8.16 -31.43
CA ARG A 614 13.90 -8.59 -30.09
C ARG A 614 12.70 -9.18 -29.34
N ASP A 615 12.89 -10.35 -28.75
CA ASP A 615 11.89 -11.05 -27.92
C ASP A 615 10.52 -11.20 -28.60
N GLY A 616 10.52 -11.49 -29.90
CA GLY A 616 9.30 -11.72 -30.69
C GLY A 616 8.58 -10.46 -31.17
N ARG A 617 9.17 -9.27 -31.06
CA ARG A 617 8.58 -7.98 -31.46
C ARG A 617 9.61 -7.05 -32.12
N LEU A 618 9.15 -6.04 -32.85
CA LEU A 618 10.00 -5.01 -33.45
C LEU A 618 10.21 -3.86 -32.46
N CYS A 619 11.46 -3.57 -32.13
CA CYS A 619 11.84 -2.46 -31.27
C CYS A 619 12.44 -1.33 -32.12
N VAL A 620 11.81 -0.15 -32.08
CA VAL A 620 12.26 1.08 -32.74
C VAL A 620 12.98 1.94 -31.72
N PHE A 621 14.28 2.07 -31.87
CA PHE A 621 15.13 2.90 -31.03
C PHE A 621 15.15 4.34 -31.56
N MET A 622 14.73 5.28 -30.73
CA MET A 622 14.64 6.71 -31.02
C MET A 622 15.97 7.43 -30.73
N PRO A 623 16.46 8.27 -31.64
CA PRO A 623 17.64 9.10 -31.41
C PRO A 623 17.34 10.28 -30.46
N PRO A 624 18.37 10.88 -29.83
CA PRO A 624 18.19 12.12 -29.10
C PRO A 624 17.91 13.27 -30.08
N VAL A 625 17.02 14.18 -29.70
CA VAL A 625 16.67 15.38 -30.48
C VAL A 625 16.68 16.62 -29.57
N GLU A 626 16.84 17.80 -30.17
CA GLU A 626 16.85 19.08 -29.44
C GLU A 626 15.44 19.49 -28.98
N ARG A 627 14.43 19.24 -29.81
CA ARG A 627 13.05 19.72 -29.62
C ARG A 627 12.02 18.59 -29.70
N ILE A 628 10.92 18.78 -28.98
CA ILE A 628 9.84 17.79 -28.94
C ILE A 628 9.13 17.65 -30.29
N GLU A 629 9.07 18.72 -31.08
CA GLU A 629 8.46 18.70 -32.41
C GLU A 629 9.15 17.68 -33.33
N ASP A 630 10.48 17.58 -33.24
CA ASP A 630 11.27 16.64 -34.04
C ASP A 630 11.03 15.20 -33.56
N TYR A 631 10.87 15.00 -32.24
CA TYR A 631 10.53 13.69 -31.69
C TYR A 631 9.16 13.21 -32.16
N LEU A 632 8.14 14.09 -32.12
CA LEU A 632 6.78 13.75 -32.54
C LEU A 632 6.69 13.42 -34.04
N ASP A 633 7.52 14.06 -34.87
CA ASP A 633 7.61 13.76 -36.31
C ASP A 633 8.20 12.35 -36.54
N LEU A 634 9.24 11.98 -35.79
CA LEU A 634 9.79 10.62 -35.81
C LEU A 634 8.77 9.58 -35.32
N VAL A 635 8.01 9.87 -34.27
CA VAL A 635 6.95 8.98 -33.75
C VAL A 635 5.86 8.79 -34.81
N ALA A 636 5.40 9.87 -35.45
CA ALA A 636 4.40 9.80 -36.51
C ALA A 636 4.89 8.98 -37.71
N ALA A 637 6.16 9.13 -38.09
CA ALA A 637 6.78 8.34 -39.15
C ALA A 637 6.89 6.85 -38.78
N ALA A 638 7.24 6.54 -37.53
CA ALA A 638 7.27 5.17 -36.99
C ALA A 638 5.88 4.52 -36.94
N GLU A 639 4.87 5.23 -36.44
CA GLU A 639 3.48 4.75 -36.39
C GLU A 639 2.94 4.47 -37.80
N LYS A 640 3.15 5.40 -38.74
CA LYS A 640 2.71 5.23 -40.13
C LYS A 640 3.34 4.01 -40.78
N ALA A 641 4.65 3.81 -40.62
CA ALA A 641 5.33 2.65 -41.18
C ALA A 641 4.87 1.34 -40.53
N ALA A 642 4.59 1.34 -39.23
CA ALA A 642 4.04 0.19 -38.52
C ALA A 642 2.62 -0.15 -39.02
N ALA A 643 1.78 0.87 -39.24
CA ALA A 643 0.43 0.73 -39.78
C ALA A 643 0.44 0.16 -41.20
N ASP A 644 1.31 0.67 -42.08
CA ASP A 644 1.46 0.22 -43.46
C ASP A 644 1.88 -1.27 -43.54
N LEU A 645 2.64 -1.75 -42.55
CA LEU A 645 3.07 -3.14 -42.43
C LEU A 645 2.11 -4.04 -41.63
N GLY A 646 1.16 -3.45 -40.90
CA GLY A 646 0.26 -4.18 -39.99
C GLY A 646 0.98 -4.92 -38.86
N LEU A 647 2.12 -4.38 -38.39
CA LEU A 647 2.94 -5.00 -37.35
C LEU A 647 3.05 -4.07 -36.13
N PRO A 648 2.79 -4.57 -34.92
CA PRO A 648 2.95 -3.76 -33.71
C PRO A 648 4.43 -3.57 -33.36
N VAL A 649 4.74 -2.44 -32.73
CA VAL A 649 6.11 -2.03 -32.41
C VAL A 649 6.24 -1.58 -30.96
N HIS A 650 7.48 -1.62 -30.45
CA HIS A 650 7.90 -0.96 -29.22
C HIS A 650 8.76 0.25 -29.56
N ILE A 651 8.41 1.43 -29.05
CA ILE A 651 9.27 2.61 -29.14
C ILE A 651 10.19 2.64 -27.91
N GLU A 652 11.49 2.72 -28.12
CA GLU A 652 12.51 2.72 -27.06
C GLU A 652 13.66 3.70 -27.35
N GLY A 653 14.70 3.69 -26.52
CA GLY A 653 15.90 4.51 -26.72
C GLY A 653 15.86 5.83 -25.95
N TYR A 654 16.23 6.94 -26.60
CA TYR A 654 16.23 8.25 -25.96
C TYR A 654 14.80 8.73 -25.74
N SER A 655 14.50 9.20 -24.53
CA SER A 655 13.21 9.78 -24.21
C SER A 655 12.99 11.11 -24.95
N PRO A 656 11.71 11.49 -25.20
CA PRO A 656 11.37 12.82 -25.67
C PRO A 656 12.03 13.91 -24.81
N PRO A 657 12.53 15.01 -25.41
CA PRO A 657 13.03 16.14 -24.65
C PRO A 657 11.90 16.77 -23.84
N GLN A 658 12.24 17.35 -22.68
CA GLN A 658 11.24 17.93 -21.80
C GLN A 658 10.52 19.11 -22.46
N ASP A 659 9.19 19.13 -22.33
CA ASP A 659 8.32 20.16 -22.88
C ASP A 659 7.05 20.33 -22.04
N GLU A 660 6.70 21.58 -21.72
CA GLU A 660 5.52 21.91 -20.91
C GLU A 660 4.18 21.57 -21.60
N ARG A 661 4.16 21.38 -22.92
CA ARG A 661 2.97 21.06 -23.73
C ARG A 661 2.64 19.56 -23.72
N ILE A 662 3.52 18.73 -23.15
CA ILE A 662 3.39 17.27 -23.05
C ILE A 662 3.31 16.87 -21.57
N ASN A 663 2.35 16.01 -21.25
CA ASN A 663 2.31 15.30 -19.99
C ASN A 663 3.09 13.99 -20.09
N ILE A 664 3.67 13.58 -18.96
CA ILE A 664 4.41 12.35 -18.83
C ILE A 664 4.02 11.63 -17.54
N MET A 665 3.81 10.32 -17.64
CA MET A 665 3.70 9.42 -16.52
C MET A 665 4.74 8.29 -16.69
N ARG A 666 5.40 7.86 -15.61
CA ARG A 666 6.36 6.75 -15.68
C ARG A 666 6.03 5.67 -14.67
N VAL A 667 6.13 4.42 -15.07
CA VAL A 667 6.06 3.24 -14.20
C VAL A 667 7.44 2.58 -14.23
N ALA A 668 8.10 2.52 -13.08
CA ALA A 668 9.48 2.07 -12.96
C ALA A 668 9.65 1.07 -11.80
N PRO A 669 10.59 0.12 -11.90
CA PRO A 669 10.92 -0.78 -10.82
C PRO A 669 11.90 -0.10 -9.85
N ASP A 670 11.59 -0.19 -8.56
CA ASP A 670 12.50 0.20 -7.48
C ASP A 670 12.64 -0.95 -6.47
N PRO A 671 13.66 -0.93 -5.59
CA PRO A 671 13.91 -2.02 -4.65
C PRO A 671 12.66 -2.31 -3.82
N GLY A 672 12.13 -3.52 -3.95
CA GLY A 672 10.92 -3.97 -3.26
C GLY A 672 9.58 -3.42 -3.79
N VAL A 673 9.55 -2.47 -4.74
CA VAL A 673 8.29 -1.82 -5.18
C VAL A 673 8.25 -1.56 -6.69
N ILE A 674 7.06 -1.25 -7.21
CA ILE A 674 6.87 -0.50 -8.45
C ILE A 674 6.55 0.96 -8.07
N GLU A 675 7.28 1.91 -8.64
CA GLU A 675 7.06 3.34 -8.47
C GLU A 675 6.32 3.91 -9.70
N VAL A 676 5.30 4.75 -9.45
CA VAL A 676 4.58 5.47 -10.50
C VAL A 676 4.85 6.96 -10.35
N ASN A 677 5.64 7.53 -11.25
CA ASN A 677 5.81 8.99 -11.35
C ASN A 677 4.61 9.56 -12.11
N ILE A 678 3.74 10.28 -11.40
CA ILE A 678 2.48 10.78 -11.95
C ILE A 678 2.69 12.12 -12.67
N HIS A 679 1.84 12.39 -13.65
CA HIS A 679 1.83 13.69 -14.32
C HIS A 679 1.31 14.79 -13.38
N PRO A 680 1.74 16.05 -13.55
CA PRO A 680 1.34 17.12 -12.63
C PRO A 680 -0.15 17.48 -12.72
N ALA A 681 -0.82 17.51 -11.57
CA ALA A 681 -2.13 18.10 -11.36
C ALA A 681 -2.03 19.64 -11.33
N SER A 682 -2.95 20.33 -12.02
CA SER A 682 -2.97 21.80 -12.03
C SER A 682 -3.92 22.39 -10.97
N ASN A 683 -4.88 21.59 -10.51
CA ASN A 683 -5.89 21.97 -9.53
C ASN A 683 -6.26 20.76 -8.65
N TRP A 684 -7.11 20.98 -7.66
CA TRP A 684 -7.58 20.01 -6.69
C TRP A 684 -8.40 18.90 -7.33
N ALA A 685 -9.28 19.23 -8.30
CA ALA A 685 -10.06 18.22 -9.01
C ALA A 685 -9.14 17.25 -9.78
N ASP A 686 -8.06 17.76 -10.39
CA ASP A 686 -7.02 16.94 -11.03
C ASP A 686 -6.32 16.06 -9.98
N CYS A 687 -5.93 16.60 -8.82
CA CYS A 687 -5.31 15.82 -7.73
C CYS A 687 -6.18 14.62 -7.33
N VAL A 688 -7.47 14.86 -7.12
CA VAL A 688 -8.47 13.83 -6.76
C VAL A 688 -8.59 12.80 -7.88
N ALA A 689 -8.82 13.24 -9.12
CA ALA A 689 -9.01 12.35 -10.25
C ALA A 689 -7.78 11.45 -10.50
N ILE A 690 -6.58 12.04 -10.44
CA ILE A 690 -5.32 11.32 -10.65
C ILE A 690 -5.08 10.31 -9.53
N THR A 691 -5.14 10.76 -8.27
CA THR A 691 -4.83 9.90 -7.12
C THR A 691 -5.82 8.74 -7.02
N THR A 692 -7.12 8.99 -7.15
CA THR A 692 -8.14 7.92 -7.07
C THR A 692 -7.96 6.88 -8.18
N ALA A 693 -7.75 7.32 -9.42
CA ALA A 693 -7.60 6.40 -10.54
C ALA A 693 -6.32 5.55 -10.43
N ILE A 694 -5.21 6.10 -9.92
CA ILE A 694 -3.99 5.31 -9.76
C ILE A 694 -4.17 4.19 -8.73
N TYR A 695 -4.79 4.47 -7.58
CA TYR A 695 -5.09 3.43 -6.59
C TYR A 695 -6.06 2.36 -7.14
N GLU A 696 -7.08 2.79 -7.89
CA GLU A 696 -8.06 1.89 -8.51
C GLU A 696 -7.40 0.97 -9.55
N GLU A 697 -6.66 1.54 -10.51
CA GLU A 697 -6.03 0.75 -11.57
C GLU A 697 -4.90 -0.14 -11.02
N ALA A 698 -4.11 0.33 -10.04
CA ALA A 698 -3.13 -0.52 -9.35
C ALA A 698 -3.80 -1.74 -8.71
N ARG A 699 -4.89 -1.52 -7.96
CA ARG A 699 -5.65 -2.62 -7.34
C ARG A 699 -6.18 -3.60 -8.39
N LEU A 700 -6.69 -3.12 -9.51
CA LEU A 700 -7.18 -3.98 -10.60
C LEU A 700 -6.06 -4.81 -11.26
N THR A 701 -4.82 -4.32 -11.26
CA THR A 701 -3.61 -5.08 -11.67
C THR A 701 -3.01 -5.97 -10.57
N ARG A 702 -3.73 -6.16 -9.47
CA ARG A 702 -3.28 -6.93 -8.29
C ARG A 702 -2.04 -6.34 -7.63
N LEU A 703 -1.97 -5.00 -7.60
CA LEU A 703 -0.96 -4.22 -6.87
C LEU A 703 -1.62 -3.47 -5.71
N GLY A 704 -1.02 -3.52 -4.52
CA GLY A 704 -1.49 -2.91 -3.27
C GLY A 704 -0.60 -1.75 -2.81
N ALA A 705 -1.16 -0.88 -1.97
CA ALA A 705 -0.48 0.31 -1.42
C ALA A 705 0.17 0.06 -0.05
N ASP A 706 0.09 -1.17 0.44
CA ASP A 706 0.35 -1.55 1.80
C ASP A 706 0.68 -3.04 1.88
N LYS A 707 1.35 -3.45 2.96
CA LYS A 707 1.62 -4.86 3.28
C LYS A 707 1.54 -5.10 4.78
N PHE A 708 1.57 -6.38 5.16
CA PHE A 708 1.58 -6.79 6.55
C PHE A 708 2.99 -7.23 6.97
N MET A 709 3.31 -7.02 8.25
CA MET A 709 4.44 -7.63 8.93
C MET A 709 4.02 -8.96 9.54
N ILE A 710 4.99 -9.83 9.84
CA ILE A 710 4.76 -11.16 10.45
C ILE A 710 3.89 -11.07 11.72
N ASP A 711 4.09 -10.04 12.52
CA ASP A 711 3.38 -9.83 13.78
C ASP A 711 1.98 -9.20 13.61
N GLY A 712 1.52 -9.07 12.38
CA GLY A 712 0.25 -8.46 12.02
C GLY A 712 0.29 -6.95 11.89
N ARG A 713 1.41 -6.26 12.13
CA ARG A 713 1.46 -4.80 11.90
C ARG A 713 1.20 -4.46 10.45
N HIS A 714 0.41 -3.41 10.25
CA HIS A 714 0.14 -2.84 8.95
C HIS A 714 1.20 -1.80 8.63
N THR A 715 1.84 -1.88 7.47
CA THR A 715 2.84 -0.92 7.00
C THR A 715 2.55 -0.51 5.57
N GLY A 716 3.12 0.61 5.11
CA GLY A 716 3.11 0.94 3.70
C GLY A 716 3.96 -0.06 2.91
N THR A 717 4.06 0.15 1.60
CA THR A 717 4.84 -0.71 0.69
C THR A 717 6.32 -0.90 1.08
N GLY A 718 6.87 0.01 1.89
CA GLY A 718 8.31 0.14 2.15
C GLY A 718 8.99 1.14 1.21
N GLY A 719 8.27 1.60 0.17
CA GLY A 719 8.60 2.76 -0.64
C GLY A 719 7.94 4.04 -0.12
N GLY A 720 8.29 5.17 -0.73
CA GLY A 720 7.67 6.47 -0.43
C GLY A 720 6.38 6.72 -1.22
N ASN A 721 5.70 7.80 -0.87
CA ASN A 721 4.69 8.48 -1.68
C ASN A 721 5.08 9.96 -1.75
N HIS A 722 6.19 10.23 -2.43
CA HIS A 722 6.74 11.58 -2.44
C HIS A 722 5.74 12.55 -3.06
N VAL A 723 5.59 13.73 -2.46
CA VAL A 723 4.76 14.81 -2.99
C VAL A 723 5.67 15.81 -3.68
N VAL A 724 5.50 15.98 -4.99
CA VAL A 724 6.33 16.89 -5.79
C VAL A 724 5.54 18.14 -6.13
N VAL A 725 6.08 19.32 -5.85
CA VAL A 725 5.41 20.60 -6.10
C VAL A 725 6.31 21.55 -6.88
N GLY A 726 5.71 22.41 -7.69
CA GLY A 726 6.44 23.40 -8.46
C GLY A 726 5.54 24.17 -9.41
N GLY A 727 6.08 24.54 -10.58
CA GLY A 727 5.32 25.10 -11.70
C GLY A 727 5.34 24.14 -12.90
N ASP A 728 4.58 24.46 -13.94
CA ASP A 728 4.64 23.78 -15.24
C ASP A 728 5.98 23.94 -15.97
N ASN A 729 6.69 25.03 -15.70
CA ASN A 729 8.07 25.28 -16.11
C ASN A 729 8.84 26.04 -15.00
N PRO A 730 10.18 26.13 -15.08
CA PRO A 730 10.99 26.82 -14.06
C PRO A 730 10.64 28.29 -13.86
N GLY A 731 10.19 28.99 -14.91
CA GLY A 731 9.77 30.39 -14.83
C GLY A 731 8.47 30.59 -14.04
N ASN A 732 7.63 29.56 -13.98
CA ASN A 732 6.38 29.54 -13.22
C ASN A 732 6.53 28.93 -11.82
N SER A 733 7.69 28.33 -11.50
CA SER A 733 7.94 27.74 -10.19
C SER A 733 7.75 28.74 -9.05
N PRO A 734 6.87 28.46 -8.05
CA PRO A 734 6.65 29.35 -6.93
C PRO A 734 7.93 29.51 -6.08
N PHE A 735 8.77 28.48 -6.01
CA PHE A 735 10.03 28.51 -5.23
C PHE A 735 11.13 29.35 -5.87
N LEU A 736 11.13 29.48 -7.20
CA LEU A 736 12.10 30.31 -7.91
C LEU A 736 11.63 31.77 -8.03
N ARG A 737 10.31 31.98 -8.14
CA ARG A 737 9.70 33.33 -8.14
C ARG A 737 9.72 33.96 -6.75
N ARG A 738 9.52 33.16 -5.71
CA ARG A 738 9.47 33.55 -4.30
C ARG A 738 10.32 32.60 -3.44
N PRO A 739 11.66 32.78 -3.41
CA PRO A 739 12.55 31.91 -2.65
C PRO A 739 12.29 31.87 -1.14
N ASP A 740 11.62 32.89 -0.60
CA ASP A 740 11.16 32.92 0.80
C ASP A 740 10.12 31.83 1.11
N LEU A 741 9.42 31.29 0.10
CA LEU A 741 8.50 30.16 0.29
C LEU A 741 9.25 28.90 0.71
N LEU A 742 10.36 28.56 0.03
CA LEU A 742 11.18 27.40 0.40
C LEU A 742 11.74 27.58 1.82
N LYS A 743 12.26 28.78 2.13
CA LYS A 743 12.70 29.14 3.49
C LYS A 743 11.59 28.93 4.52
N SER A 744 10.37 29.34 4.22
CA SER A 744 9.22 29.22 5.13
C SER A 744 8.84 27.76 5.38
N LEU A 745 8.86 26.92 4.34
CA LEU A 745 8.54 25.50 4.46
C LEU A 745 9.63 24.73 5.21
N VAL A 746 10.90 25.01 4.95
CA VAL A 746 12.02 24.45 5.73
C VAL A 746 11.89 24.83 7.21
N LEU A 747 11.57 26.10 7.49
CA LEU A 747 11.33 26.56 8.86
C LEU A 747 10.13 25.86 9.51
N HIS A 748 9.03 25.69 8.77
CA HIS A 748 7.82 25.03 9.27
C HIS A 748 8.07 23.57 9.62
N TRP A 749 8.62 22.79 8.68
CA TRP A 749 8.97 21.38 8.93
C TRP A 749 9.93 21.28 10.12
N GLN A 750 10.97 22.12 10.19
CA GLN A 750 11.92 22.08 11.30
C GLN A 750 11.31 22.48 12.67
N ARG A 751 10.22 23.26 12.68
CA ARG A 751 9.49 23.58 13.93
C ARG A 751 8.45 22.56 14.33
N HIS A 752 7.97 21.75 13.39
CA HIS A 752 6.90 20.77 13.63
C HIS A 752 7.39 19.36 13.33
N PRO A 753 8.02 18.66 14.29
CA PRO A 753 8.47 17.27 14.12
C PRO A 753 7.36 16.31 13.69
N SER A 754 6.09 16.62 13.97
CA SER A 754 4.95 15.83 13.48
C SER A 754 4.93 15.68 11.95
N MET A 755 5.39 16.69 11.21
CA MET A 755 5.48 16.66 9.75
C MET A 755 6.49 15.62 9.23
N SER A 756 7.49 15.27 10.05
CA SER A 756 8.50 14.25 9.71
C SER A 756 8.12 12.87 10.25
N TYR A 757 7.35 12.76 11.34
CA TYR A 757 7.14 11.49 12.05
C TYR A 757 5.72 10.91 11.93
N LEU A 758 4.68 11.72 11.74
CA LEU A 758 3.30 11.22 11.59
C LEU A 758 3.10 10.47 10.26
N PHE A 759 3.85 10.90 9.23
CA PHE A 759 3.72 10.42 7.86
C PHE A 759 4.89 9.55 7.40
N SER A 760 5.95 9.38 8.19
CA SER A 760 7.14 8.60 7.82
C SER A 760 6.85 7.11 7.69
N GLY A 761 7.78 6.34 7.12
CA GLY A 761 7.80 4.87 7.25
C GLY A 761 8.18 4.39 8.66
N MET A 762 8.36 3.08 8.82
CA MET A 762 8.89 2.51 10.07
C MET A 762 10.38 2.82 10.29
N PHE A 763 11.15 2.91 9.21
CA PHE A 763 12.57 3.21 9.28
C PHE A 763 12.80 4.73 9.33
N ILE A 764 12.97 5.25 10.55
CA ILE A 764 13.19 6.68 10.83
C ILE A 764 14.56 6.93 11.46
N GLY A 765 14.98 8.20 11.48
CA GLY A 765 16.25 8.63 12.05
C GLY A 765 17.27 9.07 11.00
N PRO A 766 18.52 9.36 11.42
CA PRO A 766 19.52 10.05 10.59
C PRO A 766 20.00 9.27 9.37
N THR A 767 19.76 7.96 9.33
CA THR A 767 20.13 7.05 8.25
C THR A 767 18.93 6.52 7.46
N SER A 768 17.73 7.05 7.72
CA SER A 768 16.48 6.67 7.04
C SER A 768 16.47 7.05 5.55
N GLN A 769 15.38 6.74 4.83
CA GLN A 769 15.25 7.13 3.42
C GLN A 769 15.09 8.65 3.23
N ALA A 770 14.53 9.33 4.23
CA ALA A 770 14.25 10.77 4.20
C ALA A 770 14.53 11.42 5.58
N PRO A 771 15.79 11.39 6.07
CA PRO A 771 16.16 12.01 7.34
C PRO A 771 15.80 13.50 7.40
N ARG A 772 15.47 13.90 8.62
CA ARG A 772 15.24 15.28 9.00
C ARG A 772 16.57 16.02 9.10
N VAL A 773 16.58 17.31 8.76
CA VAL A 773 17.80 18.12 8.65
C VAL A 773 18.61 18.22 9.96
N ASP A 774 17.98 18.05 11.12
CA ASP A 774 18.57 18.22 12.45
C ASP A 774 18.77 16.92 13.26
N GLU A 775 18.65 15.75 12.63
CA GLU A 775 18.82 14.45 13.32
C GLU A 775 20.26 13.95 13.41
N ALA A 776 21.21 14.55 12.68
CA ALA A 776 22.58 14.04 12.60
C ALA A 776 23.68 15.06 12.94
N ARG A 777 23.88 16.06 12.08
CA ARG A 777 24.99 17.02 12.20
C ARG A 777 24.57 18.17 13.11
N HIS A 778 25.26 18.33 14.24
CA HIS A 778 24.88 19.28 15.29
C HIS A 778 25.01 20.76 14.87
N ASP A 779 25.83 21.06 13.86
CA ASP A 779 26.08 22.40 13.33
C ASP A 779 25.22 22.76 12.11
N THR A 780 24.52 21.80 11.48
CA THR A 780 23.73 22.06 10.25
C THR A 780 22.72 23.19 10.43
N LEU A 781 22.01 23.24 11.57
CA LEU A 781 21.01 24.29 11.79
C LEU A 781 21.64 25.69 11.90
N TYR A 782 22.88 25.79 12.39
CA TYR A 782 23.60 27.07 12.44
C TYR A 782 23.95 27.55 11.03
N GLU A 783 24.48 26.67 10.18
CA GLU A 783 24.78 27.00 8.78
C GLU A 783 23.50 27.30 7.96
N LEU A 784 22.41 26.58 8.25
CA LEU A 784 21.11 26.82 7.62
C LEU A 784 20.53 28.19 7.98
N GLU A 785 20.72 28.67 9.21
CA GLU A 785 20.33 30.04 9.59
C GLU A 785 21.10 31.10 8.78
N ILE A 786 22.39 30.88 8.51
CA ILE A 786 23.22 31.77 7.68
C ILE A 786 22.74 31.75 6.22
N ALA A 787 22.42 30.58 5.68
CA ALA A 787 21.86 30.45 4.33
C ALA A 787 20.49 31.15 4.22
N MET A 788 19.59 30.91 5.18
CA MET A 788 18.24 31.52 5.22
C MET A 788 18.28 33.04 5.41
N ALA A 789 19.32 33.59 6.02
CA ALA A 789 19.50 35.05 6.17
C ALA A 789 19.77 35.74 4.82
N GLN A 790 20.25 35.00 3.81
CA GLN A 790 20.51 35.50 2.46
C GLN A 790 19.26 35.49 1.56
N VAL A 791 18.12 35.01 2.09
CA VAL A 791 16.82 35.02 1.42
C VAL A 791 15.92 36.05 2.10
N PRO A 792 15.82 37.27 1.56
CA PRO A 792 15.04 38.33 2.18
C PRO A 792 13.54 38.13 1.95
N PRO A 793 12.67 38.71 2.80
CA PRO A 793 11.23 38.59 2.62
C PRO A 793 10.74 39.29 1.34
N PRO A 794 9.51 39.01 0.88
CA PRO A 794 8.96 39.57 -0.34
C PRO A 794 8.94 41.09 -0.31
N GLY A 795 9.39 41.74 -1.38
CA GLY A 795 9.47 43.20 -1.46
C GLY A 795 10.59 43.84 -0.64
N ALA A 796 11.40 43.05 0.08
CA ALA A 796 12.58 43.52 0.80
C ALA A 796 13.86 43.01 0.12
N GLY A 797 14.85 43.90 -0.03
CA GLY A 797 16.16 43.55 -0.59
C GLY A 797 16.10 43.02 -2.04
N GLN A 798 17.25 42.56 -2.53
CA GLN A 798 17.33 41.88 -3.81
C GLN A 798 17.13 40.37 -3.59
N GLN A 799 16.14 39.79 -4.26
CA GLN A 799 15.90 38.34 -4.21
C GLN A 799 17.05 37.60 -4.91
N PRO A 800 17.50 36.45 -4.36
CA PRO A 800 18.54 35.63 -4.99
C PRO A 800 18.09 35.11 -6.36
N LEU A 801 19.03 35.00 -7.29
CA LEU A 801 18.78 34.39 -8.60
C LEU A 801 18.48 32.88 -8.45
N PRO A 802 17.72 32.26 -9.37
CA PRO A 802 17.32 30.84 -9.28
C PRO A 802 18.46 29.87 -8.94
N TRP A 803 19.61 29.98 -9.61
CA TRP A 803 20.78 29.12 -9.35
C TRP A 803 21.42 29.38 -7.97
N MET A 804 21.28 30.59 -7.43
CA MET A 804 21.79 30.93 -6.10
C MET A 804 20.88 30.34 -5.02
N VAL A 805 19.56 30.32 -5.23
CA VAL A 805 18.60 29.66 -4.32
C VAL A 805 18.99 28.20 -4.12
N ASP A 806 19.21 27.47 -5.21
CA ASP A 806 19.67 26.08 -5.17
C ASP A 806 20.99 25.94 -4.39
N ARG A 807 22.01 26.76 -4.71
CA ARG A 807 23.33 26.71 -4.06
C ARG A 807 23.31 27.01 -2.57
N LEU A 808 22.39 27.88 -2.10
CA LEU A 808 22.26 28.22 -0.69
C LEU A 808 21.78 27.02 0.16
N PHE A 809 20.88 26.19 -0.38
CA PHE A 809 20.24 25.12 0.39
C PHE A 809 20.79 23.71 0.07
N ARG A 810 21.31 23.48 -1.14
CA ARG A 810 21.64 22.13 -1.66
C ARG A 810 22.55 21.32 -0.76
N ASN A 811 23.57 21.93 -0.16
CA ASN A 811 24.54 21.21 0.68
C ASN A 811 24.11 21.09 2.15
N LEU A 812 22.97 21.70 2.51
CA LEU A 812 22.42 21.70 3.87
C LEU A 812 21.20 20.78 3.97
N LEU A 813 20.43 20.68 2.88
CA LEU A 813 19.31 19.73 2.73
C LEU A 813 19.82 18.40 2.14
N THR A 814 20.62 17.67 2.94
CA THR A 814 21.22 16.39 2.55
C THR A 814 21.18 15.39 3.70
N ASP A 815 21.31 14.10 3.39
CA ASP A 815 21.56 13.08 4.42
C ASP A 815 22.99 13.17 5.02
N VAL A 816 23.30 12.26 5.96
CA VAL A 816 24.63 12.17 6.59
C VAL A 816 25.78 11.95 5.61
N THR A 817 25.52 11.32 4.47
CA THR A 817 26.49 11.04 3.40
C THR A 817 26.64 12.20 2.41
N GLY A 818 25.80 13.24 2.51
CA GLY A 818 25.78 14.37 1.58
C GLY A 818 24.88 14.14 0.36
N ASN A 819 23.96 13.16 0.41
CA ASN A 819 23.03 12.88 -0.67
C ASN A 819 21.79 13.80 -0.57
N THR A 820 21.58 14.65 -1.58
CA THR A 820 20.45 15.58 -1.71
C THR A 820 19.12 14.85 -1.93
N HIS A 821 19.14 13.74 -2.66
CA HIS A 821 17.97 12.93 -2.98
C HIS A 821 17.44 12.15 -1.76
N ARG A 822 18.15 12.17 -0.62
CA ARG A 822 17.72 11.53 0.63
C ARG A 822 17.28 12.52 1.70
N SER A 823 17.09 13.80 1.37
CA SER A 823 16.54 14.76 2.34
C SER A 823 15.00 14.69 2.38
N GLU A 824 14.39 14.91 3.56
CA GLU A 824 12.93 15.01 3.70
C GLU A 824 12.31 16.12 2.81
N ILE A 825 13.04 17.22 2.60
CA ILE A 825 12.74 18.27 1.62
C ILE A 825 13.85 18.24 0.58
N CYS A 826 13.58 17.53 -0.51
CA CYS A 826 14.51 17.33 -1.60
C CYS A 826 14.39 18.46 -2.62
N ILE A 827 15.53 19.12 -2.88
CA ILE A 827 15.65 20.20 -3.87
C ILE A 827 16.48 19.77 -5.09
N ASP A 828 16.67 18.46 -5.27
CA ASP A 828 17.51 17.95 -6.36
C ASP A 828 16.98 18.36 -7.74
N LYS A 829 15.65 18.43 -7.85
CA LYS A 829 14.88 18.85 -9.03
C LYS A 829 14.61 20.37 -9.07
N LEU A 830 15.27 21.21 -8.25
CA LEU A 830 15.02 22.66 -8.19
C LEU A 830 15.71 23.41 -9.33
N PHE A 831 17.03 23.66 -9.26
CA PHE A 831 17.74 24.39 -10.31
C PHE A 831 19.21 23.99 -10.40
N SER A 832 19.51 22.93 -11.17
CA SER A 832 20.89 22.50 -11.37
C SER A 832 21.70 23.54 -12.18
N PRO A 833 22.94 23.84 -11.74
CA PRO A 833 23.86 24.67 -12.49
C PRO A 833 24.51 23.94 -13.69
N ASP A 834 24.46 22.61 -13.73
CA ASP A 834 25.25 21.78 -14.66
C ASP A 834 24.68 21.77 -16.10
N GLY A 835 23.37 22.00 -16.27
CA GLY A 835 22.76 22.08 -17.59
C GLY A 835 21.24 22.27 -17.58
N PRO A 836 20.63 22.51 -18.76
CA PRO A 836 19.19 22.76 -18.89
C PRO A 836 18.30 21.64 -18.37
N THR A 837 18.75 20.39 -18.49
CA THR A 837 17.99 19.18 -18.09
C THR A 837 17.72 19.10 -16.58
N GLY A 838 18.57 19.71 -15.75
CA GLY A 838 18.39 19.72 -14.29
C GLY A 838 17.67 20.97 -13.75
N ARG A 839 17.13 21.84 -14.62
CA ARG A 839 16.41 23.06 -14.23
C ARG A 839 14.91 22.80 -14.34
N LEU A 840 14.31 22.20 -13.31
CA LEU A 840 12.87 21.84 -13.33
C LEU A 840 12.01 22.77 -12.48
N GLY A 841 12.59 23.43 -11.47
CA GLY A 841 11.87 24.31 -10.55
C GLY A 841 10.97 23.56 -9.56
N LEU A 842 11.29 22.30 -9.24
CA LEU A 842 10.49 21.43 -8.40
C LEU A 842 11.11 21.22 -7.02
N VAL A 843 10.27 21.09 -6.01
CA VAL A 843 10.63 20.67 -4.65
C VAL A 843 9.85 19.40 -4.33
N GLU A 844 10.49 18.44 -3.69
CA GLU A 844 9.92 17.13 -3.40
C GLU A 844 9.93 16.86 -1.90
N PHE A 845 8.78 16.53 -1.34
CA PHE A 845 8.63 16.11 0.04
C PHE A 845 8.68 14.59 0.12
N ARG A 846 9.76 14.07 0.71
CA ARG A 846 10.07 12.63 0.73
C ARG A 846 9.68 11.92 2.03
N GLY A 847 9.35 12.68 3.08
CA GLY A 847 8.97 12.15 4.41
C GLY A 847 7.58 11.49 4.49
N PHE A 848 6.94 11.21 3.35
CA PHE A 848 5.62 10.60 3.26
C PHE A 848 5.74 9.13 2.84
N GLU A 849 5.36 8.20 3.71
CA GLU A 849 5.13 6.79 3.39
C GLU A 849 3.84 6.65 2.56
N MET A 850 3.78 5.59 1.72
CA MET A 850 2.60 5.25 0.96
C MET A 850 1.37 5.01 1.85
N PRO A 851 0.31 5.85 1.75
CA PRO A 851 -0.91 5.65 2.51
C PRO A 851 -1.74 4.49 1.92
N PRO A 852 -2.37 3.63 2.74
CA PRO A 852 -3.19 2.52 2.24
C PRO A 852 -4.43 2.94 1.44
N ASN A 853 -4.85 4.20 1.52
CA ASN A 853 -6.06 4.71 0.87
C ASN A 853 -5.84 6.06 0.18
N ALA A 854 -6.41 6.21 -1.02
CA ALA A 854 -6.34 7.44 -1.81
C ALA A 854 -6.81 8.69 -1.05
N ARG A 855 -7.86 8.58 -0.24
CA ARG A 855 -8.38 9.72 0.55
C ARG A 855 -7.35 10.18 1.60
N MET A 856 -6.61 9.27 2.22
CA MET A 856 -5.52 9.63 3.14
C MET A 856 -4.38 10.37 2.41
N SER A 857 -4.00 9.89 1.22
CA SER A 857 -3.02 10.58 0.36
C SER A 857 -3.50 11.98 -0.03
N LEU A 858 -4.78 12.13 -0.39
CA LEU A 858 -5.36 13.43 -0.74
C LEU A 858 -5.41 14.40 0.44
N ALA A 859 -5.68 13.94 1.67
CA ALA A 859 -5.58 14.78 2.86
C ALA A 859 -4.16 15.34 3.07
N GLN A 860 -3.13 14.50 2.86
CA GLN A 860 -1.72 14.94 2.93
C GLN A 860 -1.39 15.95 1.82
N GLN A 861 -1.81 15.68 0.58
CA GLN A 861 -1.62 16.58 -0.55
C GLN A 861 -2.30 17.94 -0.31
N LEU A 862 -3.55 17.97 0.17
CA LEU A 862 -4.27 19.19 0.49
C LEU A 862 -3.57 20.00 1.58
N MET A 863 -3.06 19.35 2.63
CA MET A 863 -2.28 20.00 3.68
C MET A 863 -1.04 20.70 3.10
N VAL A 864 -0.29 20.03 2.21
CA VAL A 864 0.87 20.65 1.54
C VAL A 864 0.45 21.85 0.69
N ARG A 865 -0.65 21.75 -0.09
CA ARG A 865 -1.19 22.87 -0.88
C ARG A 865 -1.60 24.05 0.00
N ALA A 866 -2.29 23.78 1.11
CA ALA A 866 -2.72 24.79 2.06
C ALA A 866 -1.54 25.48 2.75
N LEU A 867 -0.49 24.74 3.13
CA LEU A 867 0.75 25.31 3.68
C LEU A 867 1.44 26.23 2.66
N ILE A 868 1.49 25.84 1.39
CA ILE A 868 2.03 26.68 0.32
C ILE A 868 1.21 27.96 0.18
N ALA A 869 -0.12 27.87 0.13
CA ALA A 869 -1.00 29.04 0.06
C ALA A 869 -0.81 29.98 1.27
N ARG A 870 -0.78 29.40 2.48
CA ARG A 870 -0.54 30.10 3.75
C ARG A 870 0.79 30.85 3.75
N TYR A 871 1.88 30.20 3.34
CA TYR A 871 3.21 30.83 3.34
C TYR A 871 3.44 31.77 2.15
N TRP A 872 2.67 31.64 1.07
CA TRP A 872 2.69 32.61 -0.02
C TRP A 872 2.11 33.96 0.41
N GLN A 873 0.97 33.92 1.13
CA GLN A 873 0.29 35.10 1.69
C GLN A 873 1.05 35.68 2.88
N ASN A 874 1.42 34.83 3.83
CA ASN A 874 2.04 35.20 5.10
C ASN A 874 3.36 34.41 5.28
N PRO A 875 4.49 34.96 4.80
CA PRO A 875 5.80 34.31 4.91
C PRO A 875 6.18 33.94 6.35
N GLY A 876 6.89 32.83 6.50
CA GLY A 876 7.34 32.33 7.80
C GLY A 876 8.54 33.13 8.34
N GLU A 877 8.45 33.57 9.60
CA GLU A 877 9.51 34.32 10.27
C GLU A 877 9.99 33.64 11.58
N GLY A 878 11.12 34.12 12.10
CA GLY A 878 11.73 33.69 13.37
C GLY A 878 12.90 32.72 13.21
N LYS A 879 13.24 31.99 14.28
CA LYS A 879 14.42 31.09 14.37
C LYS A 879 14.05 29.61 14.29
N LEU A 880 15.03 28.77 13.91
CA LEU A 880 14.94 27.31 14.01
C LEU A 880 14.97 26.89 15.50
N VAL A 881 14.33 25.78 15.85
CA VAL A 881 14.25 25.28 17.23
C VAL A 881 15.39 24.28 17.47
N ARG A 882 16.07 24.34 18.61
CA ARG A 882 17.14 23.40 18.96
C ARG A 882 16.56 22.23 19.75
N TRP A 883 15.96 21.26 19.06
CA TRP A 883 15.26 20.13 19.70
C TRP A 883 16.20 19.15 20.42
N GLY A 884 17.35 18.83 19.81
CA GLY A 884 18.27 17.83 20.35
C GLY A 884 17.59 16.48 20.56
N THR A 885 17.89 15.83 21.69
CA THR A 885 17.33 14.53 22.11
C THR A 885 15.82 14.55 22.34
N THR A 886 15.20 15.73 22.49
CA THR A 886 13.75 15.88 22.57
C THR A 886 13.04 15.30 21.34
N LEU A 887 13.67 15.29 20.16
CA LEU A 887 13.11 14.65 18.96
C LEU A 887 12.81 13.17 19.21
N HIS A 888 13.77 12.45 19.78
CA HIS A 888 13.71 11.00 19.96
C HIS A 888 13.09 10.56 21.30
N ASP A 889 12.92 11.49 22.24
CA ASP A 889 12.21 11.24 23.49
C ASP A 889 10.72 11.61 23.41
N ARG A 890 10.42 12.85 23.03
CA ARG A 890 9.06 13.41 23.06
C ARG A 890 8.30 13.13 21.77
N PHE A 891 8.89 13.45 20.63
CA PHE A 891 8.23 13.38 19.32
C PHE A 891 8.26 11.99 18.67
N MET A 892 8.63 10.97 19.44
CA MET A 892 8.38 9.57 19.09
C MET A 892 7.15 8.99 19.78
N LEU A 893 6.54 9.76 20.68
CA LEU A 893 5.32 9.36 21.39
C LEU A 893 4.08 9.91 20.68
N PRO A 894 3.06 9.06 20.39
CA PRO A 894 1.85 9.42 19.67
C PRO A 894 1.17 10.69 20.19
N HIS A 895 1.12 10.89 21.51
CA HIS A 895 0.44 12.04 22.13
C HIS A 895 1.08 13.37 21.70
N TYR A 896 2.40 13.48 21.75
CA TYR A 896 3.08 14.74 21.45
C TYR A 896 3.21 14.97 19.95
N VAL A 897 3.32 13.90 19.15
CA VAL A 897 3.22 14.02 17.69
C VAL A 897 1.86 14.55 17.28
N TRP A 898 0.78 14.00 17.86
CA TRP A 898 -0.57 14.48 17.57
C TRP A 898 -0.79 15.90 18.07
N GLN A 899 -0.29 16.24 19.27
CA GLN A 899 -0.39 17.60 19.80
C GLN A 899 0.30 18.63 18.89
N ASP A 900 1.53 18.36 18.45
CA ASP A 900 2.25 19.23 17.51
C ASP A 900 1.55 19.33 16.15
N PHE A 901 0.96 18.23 15.68
CA PHE A 901 0.18 18.23 14.45
C PHE A 901 -1.09 19.09 14.57
N LEU A 902 -1.79 19.06 15.71
CA LEU A 902 -2.93 19.94 15.97
C LEU A 902 -2.51 21.42 15.95
N ASP A 903 -1.29 21.75 16.38
CA ASP A 903 -0.76 23.11 16.26
C ASP A 903 -0.56 23.54 14.80
N VAL A 904 -0.11 22.61 13.92
CA VAL A 904 -0.07 22.84 12.46
C VAL A 904 -1.46 23.14 11.90
N LEU A 905 -2.47 22.34 12.28
CA LEU A 905 -3.85 22.55 11.83
C LEU A 905 -4.45 23.86 12.36
N ASN A 906 -4.15 24.22 13.60
CA ASN A 906 -4.59 25.48 14.20
C ASN A 906 -3.97 26.69 13.48
N ASP A 907 -2.69 26.61 13.10
CA ASP A 907 -2.02 27.65 12.29
C ASP A 907 -2.68 27.80 10.91
N LEU A 908 -2.96 26.69 10.22
CA LEU A 908 -3.68 26.70 8.94
C LEU A 908 -5.08 27.32 9.08
N ARG A 909 -5.85 26.92 10.11
CA ARG A 909 -7.16 27.49 10.41
C ARG A 909 -7.09 29.00 10.67
N ALA A 910 -6.10 29.45 11.45
CA ALA A 910 -5.90 30.87 11.72
C ALA A 910 -5.56 31.68 10.47
N ASN A 911 -5.06 31.02 9.41
CA ASN A 911 -4.77 31.60 8.11
C ASN A 911 -5.85 31.29 7.05
N GLY A 912 -7.05 30.88 7.47
CA GLY A 912 -8.21 30.72 6.58
C GLY A 912 -8.38 29.32 5.98
N PHE A 913 -7.56 28.34 6.36
CA PHE A 913 -7.63 26.97 5.85
C PHE A 913 -8.05 26.00 6.96
N ASP A 914 -9.35 25.77 7.14
CA ASP A 914 -9.89 24.91 8.20
C ASP A 914 -9.76 23.41 7.85
N ILE A 915 -8.54 22.89 8.00
CA ILE A 915 -8.26 21.45 7.89
C ILE A 915 -8.74 20.75 9.16
N ARG A 916 -9.68 19.80 9.02
CA ARG A 916 -10.26 19.10 10.17
C ARG A 916 -9.33 17.99 10.68
N PRO A 917 -9.09 17.87 12.01
CA PRO A 917 -8.28 16.79 12.57
C PRO A 917 -8.78 15.38 12.23
N GLU A 918 -10.10 15.21 12.11
CA GLU A 918 -10.75 13.94 11.74
C GLU A 918 -10.21 13.36 10.42
N TRP A 919 -9.65 14.19 9.53
CA TRP A 919 -9.05 13.75 8.27
C TRP A 919 -7.69 13.04 8.43
N PHE A 920 -7.15 12.97 9.66
CA PHE A 920 -5.85 12.37 9.94
C PHE A 920 -5.90 11.32 11.05
N GLU A 921 -7.07 11.03 11.63
CA GLU A 921 -7.17 10.03 12.70
C GLU A 921 -6.83 8.61 12.19
N ALA A 922 -7.24 8.27 10.97
CA ALA A 922 -6.84 7.01 10.34
C ALA A 922 -5.32 6.94 10.10
N GLN A 923 -4.68 8.07 9.78
CA GLN A 923 -3.21 8.16 9.65
C GLN A 923 -2.53 7.99 11.01
N LEU A 924 -3.09 8.58 12.07
CA LEU A 924 -2.59 8.43 13.43
C LEU A 924 -2.68 6.97 13.89
N GLU A 925 -3.80 6.29 13.63
CA GLU A 925 -3.97 4.87 13.96
C GLU A 925 -3.05 3.97 13.13
N PHE A 926 -2.83 4.31 11.85
CA PHE A 926 -1.88 3.60 10.99
C PHE A 926 -0.43 3.73 11.50
N ARG A 927 -0.03 4.94 11.92
CA ARG A 927 1.33 5.22 12.42
C ARG A 927 1.57 4.70 13.83
N PHE A 928 0.56 4.81 14.69
CA PHE A 928 0.62 4.45 16.11
C PHE A 928 -0.51 3.46 16.47
N PRO A 929 -0.44 2.22 15.97
CA PRO A 929 -1.47 1.21 16.21
C PRO A 929 -1.80 1.03 17.69
N PHE A 930 -3.10 0.95 17.98
CA PHE A 930 -3.60 0.58 19.30
C PHE A 930 -3.21 -0.86 19.67
N CYS A 931 -2.63 -1.06 20.86
CA CYS A 931 -2.29 -2.39 21.37
C CYS A 931 -3.38 -2.94 22.28
N GLY A 932 -3.93 -2.11 23.18
CA GLY A 932 -4.93 -2.54 24.15
C GLY A 932 -5.20 -1.51 25.24
N GLU A 933 -6.30 -1.69 25.96
CA GLU A 933 -6.67 -0.86 27.10
C GLU A 933 -7.31 -1.67 28.23
N VAL A 934 -7.15 -1.20 29.45
CA VAL A 934 -7.84 -1.71 30.65
C VAL A 934 -8.36 -0.55 31.50
N GLU A 935 -9.44 -0.80 32.24
CA GLU A 935 -9.99 0.17 33.18
C GLU A 935 -10.23 -0.51 34.54
N TYR A 936 -9.61 0.05 35.60
CA TYR A 936 -9.73 -0.45 36.96
C TYR A 936 -9.86 0.71 37.95
N GLY A 937 -10.87 0.66 38.82
CA GLY A 937 -11.04 1.68 39.86
C GLY A 937 -11.19 3.11 39.34
N GLY A 938 -11.72 3.29 38.13
CA GLY A 938 -11.84 4.61 37.47
C GLY A 938 -10.51 5.16 36.91
N ALA A 939 -9.46 4.33 36.85
CA ALA A 939 -8.23 4.62 36.14
C ALA A 939 -8.20 3.79 34.84
N LYS A 940 -8.07 4.48 33.70
CA LYS A 940 -7.95 3.89 32.38
C LYS A 940 -6.47 3.90 31.96
N LEU A 941 -5.96 2.74 31.55
CA LEU A 941 -4.62 2.54 31.03
C LEU A 941 -4.70 2.12 29.57
N GLU A 942 -4.07 2.87 28.68
CA GLU A 942 -4.00 2.60 27.24
C GLU A 942 -2.54 2.39 26.81
N LEU A 943 -2.31 1.35 25.99
CA LEU A 943 -1.04 1.07 25.34
C LEU A 943 -1.15 1.28 23.83
N ARG A 944 -0.21 2.05 23.28
CA ARG A 944 -0.05 2.23 21.82
C ARG A 944 1.39 1.98 21.42
N GLN A 945 1.56 1.47 20.20
CA GLN A 945 2.87 1.44 19.56
C GLN A 945 3.38 2.88 19.43
N ALA A 946 4.65 3.09 19.77
CA ALA A 946 5.37 4.35 19.57
C ALA A 946 6.50 4.14 18.56
N LEU A 947 7.05 5.25 18.08
CA LEU A 947 8.16 5.23 17.12
C LEU A 947 9.48 4.94 17.82
N GLU A 948 10.37 4.26 17.12
CA GLU A 948 11.73 4.00 17.58
C GLU A 948 12.67 4.04 16.36
N PRO A 949 13.73 4.86 16.38
CA PRO A 949 14.68 4.89 15.28
C PRO A 949 15.50 3.59 15.24
N TRP A 950 15.61 2.99 14.06
CA TRP A 950 16.52 1.88 13.84
C TRP A 950 17.84 2.41 13.32
N HIS A 951 18.92 2.10 14.02
CA HIS A 951 20.24 2.61 13.66
C HIS A 951 20.94 1.67 12.70
N VAL A 952 21.53 2.23 11.65
CA VAL A 952 22.51 1.52 10.82
C VAL A 952 23.79 1.33 11.66
N MET A 953 24.22 0.08 11.75
CA MET A 953 25.39 -0.34 12.50
C MET A 953 26.70 -0.04 11.76
N GLY A 954 27.82 -0.25 12.44
CA GLY A 954 29.15 -0.17 11.83
C GLY A 954 29.32 -1.15 10.66
N GLU A 955 30.32 -0.88 9.84
CA GLU A 955 30.68 -1.72 8.70
C GLU A 955 31.15 -3.13 9.12
N GLU A 956 30.66 -4.15 8.44
CA GLU A 956 31.06 -5.55 8.61
C GLU A 956 31.50 -6.15 7.27
N GLY A 957 32.54 -6.99 7.29
CA GLY A 957 33.06 -7.62 6.07
C GLY A 957 32.16 -8.77 5.60
N ALA A 958 31.79 -8.76 4.32
CA ALA A 958 31.08 -9.85 3.65
C ALA A 958 31.87 -10.34 2.43
N ILE A 959 31.58 -11.55 1.95
CA ILE A 959 32.19 -12.05 0.70
C ILE A 959 31.79 -11.10 -0.43
N GLY A 960 32.77 -10.40 -1.01
CA GLY A 960 32.55 -9.47 -2.12
C GLY A 960 32.26 -8.00 -1.72
N GLY A 961 32.29 -7.63 -0.43
CA GLY A 961 32.12 -6.23 -0.05
C GLY A 961 31.94 -5.97 1.45
N THR A 962 31.40 -4.80 1.76
CA THR A 962 31.08 -4.38 3.12
C THR A 962 29.58 -4.23 3.25
N VAL A 963 29.00 -4.80 4.31
CA VAL A 963 27.58 -4.68 4.65
C VAL A 963 27.41 -3.83 5.90
N ARG A 964 26.24 -3.21 6.06
CA ARG A 964 25.85 -2.52 7.28
C ARG A 964 24.50 -3.05 7.72
N TYR A 965 24.45 -3.59 8.92
CA TYR A 965 23.22 -4.12 9.50
C TYR A 965 22.35 -3.00 10.07
N VAL A 966 21.04 -3.19 10.12
CA VAL A 966 20.10 -2.27 10.79
C VAL A 966 19.61 -2.93 12.07
N ASP A 967 19.86 -2.31 13.22
CA ASP A 967 19.38 -2.85 14.50
C ASP A 967 17.90 -2.50 14.73
N SER A 968 17.02 -3.46 14.43
CA SER A 968 15.58 -3.40 14.68
C SER A 968 15.14 -4.19 15.92
N SER A 969 16.08 -4.48 16.83
CA SER A 969 15.81 -5.26 18.06
C SER A 969 15.12 -4.48 19.16
N VAL A 970 15.05 -3.16 19.03
CA VAL A 970 14.52 -2.23 20.03
C VAL A 970 13.18 -1.69 19.54
N GLU A 971 12.20 -1.68 20.43
CA GLU A 971 10.88 -1.13 20.19
C GLU A 971 10.49 -0.15 21.30
N ARG A 972 9.42 0.60 21.05
CA ARG A 972 8.85 1.57 21.99
C ARG A 972 7.34 1.47 22.06
N LEU A 973 6.80 1.56 23.26
CA LEU A 973 5.38 1.80 23.52
C LEU A 973 5.16 3.17 24.16
N GLN A 974 4.01 3.78 23.89
CA GLN A 974 3.47 4.83 24.74
C GLN A 974 2.45 4.23 25.69
N VAL A 975 2.58 4.62 26.95
CA VAL A 975 1.64 4.32 28.03
C VAL A 975 0.89 5.60 28.36
N LYS A 976 -0.43 5.56 28.31
CA LYS A 976 -1.31 6.67 28.69
C LYS A 976 -2.18 6.26 29.87
N LEU A 977 -2.09 7.02 30.96
CA LEU A 977 -2.93 6.85 32.15
C LEU A 977 -3.92 8.02 32.25
N GLU A 978 -5.21 7.70 32.31
CA GLU A 978 -6.28 8.64 32.61
C GLU A 978 -6.91 8.28 33.96
N THR A 979 -6.94 9.22 34.90
CA THR A 979 -7.50 8.99 36.24
C THR A 979 -8.00 10.27 36.88
N ALA A 980 -9.07 10.16 37.67
CA ALA A 980 -9.57 11.26 38.49
C ALA A 980 -8.61 11.66 39.64
N ASN A 981 -7.66 10.80 40.01
CA ASN A 981 -6.71 11.06 41.09
C ASN A 981 -5.24 10.77 40.68
N PRO A 982 -4.63 11.67 39.88
CA PRO A 982 -3.29 11.47 39.33
C PRO A 982 -2.16 11.50 40.37
N GLU A 983 -2.40 11.98 41.58
CA GLU A 983 -1.41 11.97 42.67
C GLU A 983 -1.38 10.63 43.43
N ARG A 984 -2.44 9.83 43.30
CA ARG A 984 -2.55 8.52 43.97
C ARG A 984 -2.01 7.39 43.11
N TYR A 985 -2.32 7.42 41.81
CA TYR A 985 -2.00 6.33 40.90
C TYR A 985 -0.77 6.65 40.05
N THR A 986 0.12 5.68 39.93
CA THR A 986 1.20 5.68 38.93
C THR A 986 1.16 4.37 38.16
N VAL A 987 2.00 4.23 37.15
CA VAL A 987 2.14 2.98 36.39
C VAL A 987 3.54 2.42 36.60
N ALA A 988 3.62 1.11 36.86
CA ALA A 988 4.87 0.37 36.83
C ALA A 988 4.95 -0.48 35.57
N CYS A 989 6.13 -0.59 34.97
CA CYS A 989 6.43 -1.59 33.94
C CYS A 989 7.51 -2.54 34.47
N ASN A 990 7.22 -3.84 34.56
CA ASN A 990 8.11 -4.85 35.15
C ASN A 990 8.63 -4.43 36.54
N GLY A 991 7.76 -3.84 37.36
CA GLY A 991 8.07 -3.35 38.72
C GLY A 991 8.83 -2.01 38.80
N ARG A 992 9.19 -1.40 37.67
CA ARG A 992 9.88 -0.10 37.60
C ARG A 992 8.89 1.03 37.33
N ALA A 993 9.04 2.15 38.05
CA ALA A 993 8.15 3.31 37.90
C ALA A 993 8.27 3.94 36.50
N LEU A 994 7.15 4.20 35.83
CA LEU A 994 7.16 4.99 34.61
C LEU A 994 7.31 6.49 34.91
N PRO A 995 8.07 7.25 34.11
CA PRO A 995 8.15 8.70 34.20
C PRO A 995 6.91 9.38 33.60
N LEU A 996 5.74 9.12 34.20
CA LEU A 996 4.46 9.68 33.77
C LEU A 996 4.50 11.21 33.82
N THR A 997 4.38 11.83 32.66
CA THR A 997 4.35 13.28 32.51
C THR A 997 2.92 13.73 32.25
N LYS A 998 2.46 14.73 33.02
CA LYS A 998 1.12 15.31 32.87
C LYS A 998 0.99 15.99 31.52
N THR A 999 -0.13 15.74 30.84
CA THR A 999 -0.47 16.38 29.57
C THR A 999 -1.19 17.71 29.80
N GLY A 1000 -1.63 18.36 28.71
CA GLY A 1000 -2.51 19.54 28.80
C GLY A 1000 -3.91 19.26 29.35
N PHE A 1001 -4.32 17.98 29.45
CA PHE A 1001 -5.61 17.57 29.98
C PHE A 1001 -5.50 17.11 31.43
N ASN A 1002 -6.42 17.59 32.27
CA ASN A 1002 -6.44 17.20 33.68
C ASN A 1002 -6.70 15.70 33.84
N GLY A 1003 -5.94 15.05 34.71
CA GLY A 1003 -6.04 13.61 34.96
C GLY A 1003 -5.40 12.72 33.89
N VAL A 1004 -4.79 13.28 32.85
CA VAL A 1004 -4.14 12.51 31.76
C VAL A 1004 -2.63 12.66 31.83
N SER A 1005 -1.91 11.54 31.84
CA SER A 1005 -0.45 11.48 31.83
C SER A 1005 0.07 10.44 30.83
N VAL A 1006 1.26 10.68 30.27
CA VAL A 1006 1.89 9.80 29.28
C VAL A 1006 3.36 9.54 29.62
N ALA A 1007 3.85 8.37 29.25
CA ALA A 1007 5.27 8.01 29.27
C ALA A 1007 5.61 7.06 28.12
N GLY A 1008 6.88 7.08 27.69
CA GLY A 1008 7.44 6.08 26.79
C GLY A 1008 8.02 4.89 27.56
N VAL A 1009 7.94 3.70 26.97
CA VAL A 1009 8.71 2.52 27.40
C VAL A 1009 9.52 2.03 26.22
N ARG A 1010 10.84 2.09 26.35
CA ARG A 1010 11.80 1.58 25.36
C ARG A 1010 12.37 0.26 25.86
N TYR A 1011 12.37 -0.76 25.01
CA TYR A 1011 12.72 -2.13 25.42
C TYR A 1011 13.31 -2.93 24.28
N LYS A 1012 14.09 -3.96 24.62
CA LYS A 1012 14.62 -4.93 23.67
C LYS A 1012 13.54 -6.01 23.41
N ALA A 1013 13.02 -6.03 22.20
CA ALA A 1013 11.90 -6.87 21.77
C ALA A 1013 12.34 -8.29 21.39
N TRP A 1014 13.52 -8.42 20.76
CA TRP A 1014 14.14 -9.68 20.37
C TRP A 1014 15.67 -9.54 20.38
N GLN A 1015 16.42 -10.63 20.17
CA GLN A 1015 17.89 -10.64 20.31
C GLN A 1015 18.57 -11.09 19.00
N PRO A 1016 19.00 -10.16 18.13
CA PRO A 1016 19.79 -10.50 16.95
C PRO A 1016 21.20 -10.97 17.33
N ALA A 1017 21.82 -11.73 16.43
CA ALA A 1017 23.23 -12.07 16.52
C ALA A 1017 24.14 -10.83 16.46
N SER A 1018 23.75 -9.84 15.66
CA SER A 1018 24.43 -8.55 15.50
C SER A 1018 23.47 -7.42 15.85
N GLY A 1019 23.77 -6.64 16.90
CA GLY A 1019 22.93 -5.51 17.34
C GLY A 1019 23.60 -4.69 18.44
N LEU A 1020 23.01 -3.56 18.80
CA LEU A 1020 23.47 -2.75 19.92
C LEU A 1020 23.24 -3.51 21.22
N HIS A 1021 24.27 -3.54 22.08
CA HIS A 1021 24.22 -4.22 23.39
C HIS A 1021 23.78 -5.70 23.29
N PRO A 1022 24.55 -6.57 22.62
CA PRO A 1022 24.14 -7.94 22.31
C PRO A 1022 23.89 -8.80 23.55
N ASN A 1023 24.56 -8.52 24.68
CA ASN A 1023 24.41 -9.26 25.94
C ASN A 1023 23.18 -8.87 26.78
N LEU A 1024 22.45 -7.80 26.40
CA LEU A 1024 21.21 -7.49 27.10
C LEU A 1024 20.12 -8.49 26.71
N PRO A 1025 19.41 -9.09 27.68
CA PRO A 1025 18.32 -10.02 27.40
C PRO A 1025 17.12 -9.27 26.80
N VAL A 1026 16.21 -10.04 26.19
CA VAL A 1026 14.88 -9.55 25.79
C VAL A 1026 14.11 -9.15 27.04
N ASN A 1027 13.36 -8.05 26.98
CA ASN A 1027 12.64 -7.50 28.14
C ASN A 1027 11.18 -8.01 28.25
N THR A 1028 10.71 -8.77 27.27
CA THR A 1028 9.32 -9.18 27.13
C THR A 1028 9.05 -10.51 27.86
N PRO A 1029 7.81 -10.77 28.34
CA PRO A 1029 6.64 -9.90 28.27
C PRO A 1029 6.76 -8.65 29.16
N LEU A 1030 6.01 -7.60 28.82
CA LEU A 1030 5.94 -6.36 29.59
C LEU A 1030 4.67 -6.37 30.45
N THR A 1031 4.84 -6.43 31.76
CA THR A 1031 3.75 -6.33 32.74
C THR A 1031 3.57 -4.89 33.16
N PHE A 1032 2.36 -4.35 32.96
CA PHE A 1032 1.97 -3.01 33.37
C PHE A 1032 1.02 -3.06 34.57
N ASP A 1033 1.37 -2.37 35.64
CA ASP A 1033 0.58 -2.28 36.87
C ASP A 1033 0.05 -0.86 37.07
N ILE A 1034 -1.26 -0.70 37.24
CA ILE A 1034 -1.84 0.52 37.81
C ILE A 1034 -1.59 0.47 39.33
N TYR A 1035 -0.51 1.12 39.75
CA TYR A 1035 -0.01 1.05 41.13
C TYR A 1035 -0.65 2.12 42.00
N ASP A 1036 -1.34 1.70 43.06
CA ASP A 1036 -1.87 2.58 44.08
C ASP A 1036 -0.80 2.88 45.13
N THR A 1037 -0.28 4.11 45.12
CA THR A 1037 0.79 4.54 46.03
C THR A 1037 0.39 4.53 47.51
N TRP A 1038 -0.91 4.58 47.81
CA TRP A 1038 -1.39 4.58 49.19
C TRP A 1038 -1.46 3.16 49.77
N SER A 1039 -1.96 2.21 48.99
CA SER A 1039 -2.07 0.80 49.41
C SER A 1039 -0.84 -0.04 49.05
N LYS A 1040 0.08 0.51 48.26
CA LYS A 1040 1.34 -0.12 47.82
C LYS A 1040 1.14 -1.45 47.09
N ARG A 1041 0.07 -1.52 46.30
CA ARG A 1041 -0.28 -2.68 45.48
C ARG A 1041 -0.87 -2.24 44.15
N SER A 1042 -0.86 -3.16 43.20
CA SER A 1042 -1.60 -3.00 41.96
C SER A 1042 -3.12 -3.09 42.22
N ILE A 1043 -3.90 -2.22 41.57
CA ILE A 1043 -5.37 -2.31 41.53
C ILE A 1043 -5.87 -3.05 40.28
N GLY A 1044 -4.96 -3.39 39.37
CA GLY A 1044 -5.23 -3.96 38.06
C GLY A 1044 -4.13 -3.58 37.08
N GLY A 1045 -4.17 -4.14 35.87
CA GLY A 1045 -3.11 -3.96 34.89
C GLY A 1045 -3.26 -4.92 33.71
N CYS A 1046 -2.22 -4.99 32.88
CA CYS A 1046 -2.21 -5.77 31.65
C CYS A 1046 -0.82 -6.31 31.33
N ILE A 1047 -0.73 -7.30 30.46
CA ILE A 1047 0.53 -7.80 29.90
C ILE A 1047 0.56 -7.53 28.40
N TYR A 1048 1.71 -7.08 27.90
CA TYR A 1048 1.99 -6.95 26.49
C TYR A 1048 3.11 -7.90 26.05
N HIS A 1049 2.88 -8.58 24.93
CA HIS A 1049 3.82 -9.52 24.33
C HIS A 1049 4.31 -9.02 22.97
N VAL A 1050 5.57 -9.34 22.61
CA VAL A 1050 6.08 -9.06 21.26
C VAL A 1050 5.67 -10.15 20.26
N ALA A 1051 5.59 -11.39 20.73
CA ALA A 1051 5.12 -12.55 19.96
C ALA A 1051 3.88 -13.16 20.63
N HIS A 1052 3.28 -14.16 19.99
CA HIS A 1052 2.11 -14.84 20.54
C HIS A 1052 2.42 -15.47 21.92
N PRO A 1053 1.60 -15.25 22.97
CA PRO A 1053 1.89 -15.73 24.33
C PRO A 1053 1.99 -17.26 24.42
N GLY A 1054 1.26 -17.99 23.56
CA GLY A 1054 1.35 -19.45 23.43
C GLY A 1054 2.63 -19.99 22.78
N GLY A 1055 3.65 -19.15 22.52
CA GLY A 1055 4.92 -19.58 21.91
C GLY A 1055 4.83 -19.86 20.41
N ARG A 1056 3.73 -19.47 19.76
CA ARG A 1056 3.54 -19.61 18.32
C ARG A 1056 4.39 -18.58 17.58
N ASN A 1057 5.38 -19.06 16.84
CA ASN A 1057 6.13 -18.26 15.88
C ASN A 1057 5.47 -18.43 14.52
N TYR A 1058 5.06 -17.32 13.90
CA TYR A 1058 4.50 -17.35 12.56
C TYR A 1058 5.64 -17.35 11.55
N ASP A 1059 5.70 -18.38 10.70
CA ASP A 1059 6.67 -18.46 9.60
C ASP A 1059 6.16 -17.78 8.32
N THR A 1060 4.88 -17.42 8.28
CA THR A 1060 4.21 -16.78 7.14
C THR A 1060 3.65 -15.42 7.52
N PHE A 1061 3.52 -14.53 6.54
CA PHE A 1061 2.84 -13.26 6.75
C PHE A 1061 1.31 -13.46 6.81
N PRO A 1062 0.56 -12.50 7.38
CA PRO A 1062 -0.90 -12.57 7.36
C PRO A 1062 -1.47 -12.61 5.95
N VAL A 1063 -2.42 -13.49 5.69
CA VAL A 1063 -3.06 -13.63 4.37
C VAL A 1063 -4.07 -12.50 4.09
N ASN A 1064 -4.59 -11.85 5.13
CA ASN A 1064 -5.54 -10.75 5.03
C ASN A 1064 -5.54 -9.86 6.29
N GLY A 1065 -6.32 -8.77 6.25
CA GLY A 1065 -6.45 -7.81 7.35
C GLY A 1065 -7.04 -8.40 8.64
N ASN A 1066 -7.94 -9.38 8.55
CA ASN A 1066 -8.56 -10.02 9.71
C ASN A 1066 -7.53 -10.84 10.49
N GLU A 1067 -6.70 -11.63 9.80
CA GLU A 1067 -5.61 -12.35 10.44
C GLU A 1067 -4.57 -11.39 11.04
N ALA A 1068 -4.21 -10.34 10.31
CA ALA A 1068 -3.26 -9.34 10.79
C ALA A 1068 -3.77 -8.66 12.09
N GLU A 1069 -5.06 -8.30 12.14
CA GLU A 1069 -5.69 -7.76 13.34
C GLU A 1069 -5.70 -8.76 14.50
N ALA A 1070 -6.11 -10.02 14.24
CA ALA A 1070 -6.10 -11.06 15.27
C ALA A 1070 -4.70 -11.30 15.86
N ARG A 1071 -3.65 -11.33 15.04
CA ARG A 1071 -2.25 -11.47 15.50
C ARG A 1071 -1.83 -10.31 16.41
N ARG A 1072 -2.22 -9.07 16.09
CA ARG A 1072 -1.94 -7.90 16.93
C ARG A 1072 -2.65 -7.96 18.27
N LEU A 1073 -3.93 -8.34 18.27
CA LEU A 1073 -4.75 -8.38 19.47
C LEU A 1073 -4.34 -9.51 20.43
N ALA A 1074 -3.89 -10.64 19.90
CA ALA A 1074 -3.39 -11.77 20.69
C ALA A 1074 -2.14 -11.42 21.54
N ARG A 1075 -1.50 -10.28 21.28
CA ARG A 1075 -0.32 -9.80 22.01
C ARG A 1075 -0.67 -9.00 23.27
N PHE A 1076 -1.95 -8.76 23.54
CA PHE A 1076 -2.40 -7.99 24.69
C PHE A 1076 -3.30 -8.83 25.60
N GLU A 1077 -2.91 -8.97 26.86
CA GLU A 1077 -3.72 -9.59 27.89
C GLU A 1077 -4.26 -8.51 28.84
N PRO A 1078 -5.58 -8.32 28.97
CA PRO A 1078 -6.16 -7.31 29.85
C PRO A 1078 -6.15 -7.73 31.33
N TRP A 1079 -5.23 -8.61 31.74
CA TRP A 1079 -5.04 -9.11 33.10
C TRP A 1079 -3.55 -9.44 33.32
N GLY A 1080 -3.21 -10.15 34.41
CA GLY A 1080 -1.83 -10.59 34.68
C GLY A 1080 -0.95 -9.58 35.41
N HIS A 1081 -1.56 -8.57 36.03
CA HIS A 1081 -0.89 -7.61 36.91
C HIS A 1081 -0.21 -8.29 38.11
N THR A 1082 0.77 -7.62 38.71
CA THR A 1082 1.57 -8.13 39.83
C THR A 1082 0.67 -8.34 41.07
N ALA A 1083 0.65 -9.57 41.57
CA ALA A 1083 -0.17 -9.95 42.73
C ALA A 1083 0.42 -9.45 44.07
N GLY A 1084 -0.46 -9.01 44.97
CA GLY A 1084 -0.08 -8.59 46.31
C GLY A 1084 0.55 -7.19 46.39
N ALA A 1085 1.16 -6.89 47.53
CA ALA A 1085 1.89 -5.64 47.73
C ALA A 1085 3.33 -5.81 47.28
N PHE A 1086 3.89 -4.81 46.60
CA PHE A 1086 5.29 -4.79 46.20
C PHE A 1086 5.87 -3.38 46.29
N ALA A 1087 7.18 -3.29 46.50
CA ALA A 1087 7.90 -2.03 46.51
C ALA A 1087 8.21 -1.60 45.07
N LEU A 1088 7.76 -0.41 44.69
CA LEU A 1088 8.10 0.19 43.41
C LEU A 1088 9.60 0.52 43.39
N ALA A 1089 10.33 0.02 42.38
CA ALA A 1089 11.74 0.38 42.24
C ALA A 1089 11.86 1.88 41.88
N PRO A 1090 12.67 2.66 42.62
CA PRO A 1090 12.88 4.06 42.26
C PRO A 1090 13.60 4.14 40.92
N GLU A 1091 13.13 5.03 40.05
CA GLU A 1091 13.69 5.26 38.73
C GLU A 1091 14.20 6.69 38.60
N ALA A 1092 15.36 6.86 37.95
CA ALA A 1092 15.91 8.15 37.59
C ALA A 1092 15.99 8.25 36.06
N PRO A 1093 15.00 8.85 35.39
CA PRO A 1093 15.03 9.04 33.95
C PRO A 1093 16.30 9.79 33.51
N SER A 1094 16.82 9.46 32.32
CA SER A 1094 17.95 10.20 31.74
C SER A 1094 17.56 11.66 31.54
N ALA A 1095 18.49 12.59 31.78
CA ALA A 1095 18.25 14.01 31.46
C ALA A 1095 18.01 14.23 29.95
N GLU A 1096 18.54 13.35 29.10
CA GLU A 1096 18.34 13.36 27.65
C GLU A 1096 17.02 12.69 27.22
N PHE A 1097 16.47 11.79 28.05
CA PHE A 1097 15.22 11.06 27.78
C PHE A 1097 14.28 11.06 29.00
N PRO A 1098 13.85 12.24 29.48
CA PRO A 1098 13.06 12.37 30.70
C PRO A 1098 11.66 11.74 30.63
N LEU A 1099 11.10 11.55 29.44
CA LEU A 1099 9.74 11.02 29.23
C LEU A 1099 9.71 9.49 29.06
N THR A 1100 10.86 8.84 29.00
CA THR A 1100 10.97 7.43 28.61
C THR A 1100 11.66 6.58 29.67
N LEU A 1101 10.99 5.49 30.08
CA LEU A 1101 11.65 4.40 30.78
C LEU A 1101 12.37 3.51 29.76
N ASP A 1102 13.70 3.48 29.78
CA ASP A 1102 14.49 2.55 28.97
C ASP A 1102 14.86 1.30 29.79
N LEU A 1103 14.16 0.18 29.53
CA LEU A 1103 14.36 -1.09 30.23
C LEU A 1103 15.74 -1.72 29.96
N ARG A 1104 16.47 -1.21 28.96
CA ARG A 1104 17.84 -1.64 28.65
C ARG A 1104 18.86 -0.98 29.57
N ARG A 1105 18.50 0.13 30.25
CA ARG A 1105 19.32 0.74 31.29
C ARG A 1105 19.12 0.02 32.63
N PRO A 1106 20.17 -0.21 33.42
CA PRO A 1106 20.04 -0.72 34.78
C PRO A 1106 19.07 0.12 35.62
N ALA A 1107 18.35 -0.50 36.56
CA ALA A 1107 17.43 0.20 37.43
C ALA A 1107 18.17 1.23 38.32
N GLY A 1108 17.64 2.46 38.39
CA GLY A 1108 18.17 3.52 39.25
C GLY A 1108 19.42 4.24 38.71
N MET A 1109 19.76 4.06 37.43
CA MET A 1109 20.89 4.71 36.75
C MET A 1109 20.44 5.85 35.84
#